data_AF-A0A8C8Z8F7-F1
#
_entry.id   AF-A0A8C8Z8F7-F1
#
_cell.length_a   1.000
_cell.length_b   1.000
_cell.length_c   1.000
_cell.angle_alpha   90.00
_cell.angle_beta   90.00
_cell.angle_gamma   90.00
#
_symmetry.space_group_name_H-M   'P 1'
#
loop_
_entity.id
_entity.type
_entity.pdbx_description
1 polymer ?
#
loop_
_entity_poly.entity_id
_entity_poly.type
_entity_poly.pdbx_seq_one_letter_code
_entity_poly.pdbx_strand_id
1 'polypeptide(L)'
;MGNRGMEDLIPLVNRLQDAFSAIGQNADLDLPQIAVVGGQSAGKSSVLENFVGRDFLPRGSGIVTRRPLVLQLVNATTEYAEFLHCKGKKFTDFEEVRLEIEAETDRVTGTNKGISPVPINLRVYSPHVLNLTLVDLPGMTKVPVGDQPPDIEFQIRDMLMQFVTKENCLILAVSPANSDLANSDALKVAKEVDPQGQRTIGVITKLDLMDEGTDARDVLENKLLPLRRGYIGVVNRSQKDIDGKKDITAALAAERKFFLSHPSYRHLADRMGTPYLQKVLNQQLTNHIRDTLPGLRNKLQSQLLSIEKEVEEYKNFRPDDPARKTKALLQMVQQFAVDFEKRIEGSGDQIDTYELSGGARINRIFHERFPFELVKMEFDEKELRREISYAIKNIHGIRTGLFTPDMAFETIVKKQVKKIREPCLKCVDMVISELISTVRQCTKKLQQYPRLREEMERIVTTHIREREGRTKEQVMLLIDIELAYMNTNHEDFIGFANAQQRSNQMNKKKASGNQDEILVIRKGWLTINNIGIMKGGSKEYWFVLTAENLSWYKDDEEKEKKYMLSVDNLKLRDVEKGFMSSKHIFALFNTEQRNVYKDYRQLELACETQEEVDSWKASFLRAGVYPERVGDKEKASETEENGSDNFMHSMDPQLERQVETIRNLVDSYMAIVNKTVRDLMPKTIMHLMINNTKEFIFSELLANLYSCGDQNTLMEESAEQAQRRDEMLRMYHALKEALGIIGDINTTTVSTPMPPPVDDSWLQVQSVPAGRRSPTSSPTPQRRAPAVPPARPGSRGPAPGPPPAGSALGAAPPVPSRPGASPDPFGPPPQVPSRPNRAPPGVPSRSGQASPSRPESPRPPFEL
;
A
#
# COMPACT_ATOMS: atom_id res chain seq x y z
N MET A 1 29.22 -13.26 52.90
CA MET A 1 27.77 -13.52 53.01
C MET A 1 27.04 -12.34 52.36
N GLY A 2 26.24 -12.57 51.30
CA GLY A 2 25.45 -11.52 50.64
C GLY A 2 25.09 -11.72 49.15
N ASN A 3 25.84 -12.52 48.38
CA ASN A 3 25.76 -12.48 46.90
C ASN A 3 25.24 -13.76 46.21
N ARG A 4 24.71 -14.76 46.93
CA ARG A 4 24.25 -16.03 46.31
C ARG A 4 23.21 -15.82 45.20
N GLY A 5 22.20 -14.97 45.42
CA GLY A 5 21.20 -14.67 44.38
C GLY A 5 21.74 -13.87 43.18
N MET A 6 22.93 -13.26 43.30
CA MET A 6 23.61 -12.57 42.19
C MET A 6 24.45 -13.53 41.34
N GLU A 7 24.96 -14.62 41.92
CA GLU A 7 25.70 -15.68 41.22
C GLU A 7 24.81 -16.48 40.25
N ASP A 8 23.50 -16.53 40.53
CA ASP A 8 22.48 -17.24 39.75
C ASP A 8 21.95 -16.44 38.53
N LEU A 9 22.19 -15.12 38.47
CA LEU A 9 21.69 -14.25 37.39
C LEU A 9 22.34 -14.53 36.03
N ILE A 10 23.61 -14.95 36.02
CA ILE A 10 24.35 -15.20 34.77
C ILE A 10 23.99 -16.57 34.17
N PRO A 11 23.92 -17.66 34.95
CA PRO A 11 23.32 -18.92 34.48
C PRO A 11 21.91 -18.75 33.95
N LEU A 12 21.10 -17.86 34.53
CA LEU A 12 19.76 -17.55 34.03
C LEU A 12 19.79 -16.96 32.61
N VAL A 13 20.58 -15.91 32.39
CA VAL A 13 20.71 -15.28 31.07
C VAL A 13 21.21 -16.30 30.05
N ASN A 14 22.12 -17.19 30.45
CA ASN A 14 22.59 -18.26 29.57
C ASN A 14 21.46 -19.26 29.24
N ARG A 15 20.63 -19.66 30.22
CA ARG A 15 19.45 -20.50 29.95
C ARG A 15 18.43 -19.81 29.03
N LEU A 16 18.25 -18.49 29.16
CA LEU A 16 17.43 -17.70 28.23
C LEU A 16 18.05 -17.70 26.83
N GLN A 17 19.35 -17.42 26.70
CA GLN A 17 20.07 -17.47 25.43
C GLN A 17 19.91 -18.82 24.74
N ASP A 18 19.93 -19.92 25.50
CA ASP A 18 19.78 -21.27 24.98
C ASP A 18 18.37 -21.57 24.48
N ALA A 19 17.35 -21.23 25.28
CA ALA A 19 15.95 -21.41 24.92
C ALA A 19 15.63 -20.71 23.59
N PHE A 20 16.21 -19.54 23.37
CA PHE A 20 16.03 -18.76 22.14
C PHE A 20 16.96 -19.18 20.99
N SER A 21 18.17 -19.67 21.27
CA SER A 21 19.05 -20.21 20.24
C SER A 21 18.54 -21.54 19.67
N ALA A 22 17.84 -22.34 20.49
CA ALA A 22 17.28 -23.63 20.08
C ALA A 22 16.10 -23.53 19.09
N ILE A 23 15.39 -22.40 19.07
CA ILE A 23 14.27 -22.17 18.13
C ILE A 23 14.71 -21.68 16.75
N GLY A 24 16.02 -21.53 16.50
CA GLY A 24 16.58 -21.14 15.19
C GLY A 24 16.27 -19.70 14.79
N GLN A 25 15.56 -18.96 15.64
CA GLN A 25 15.35 -17.54 15.47
C GLN A 25 16.43 -16.80 16.26
N ASN A 26 17.24 -16.00 15.57
CA ASN A 26 17.82 -14.81 16.16
C ASN A 26 16.68 -13.84 16.48
N ALA A 27 15.78 -14.22 17.40
CA ALA A 27 14.88 -13.27 17.98
C ALA A 27 15.78 -12.18 18.57
N ASP A 28 15.58 -10.93 18.16
CA ASP A 28 16.26 -9.74 18.66
C ASP A 28 15.89 -9.51 20.14
N LEU A 29 16.38 -10.44 20.95
CA LEU A 29 16.32 -10.42 22.37
C LEU A 29 17.56 -9.69 22.79
N ASP A 30 17.32 -8.48 23.29
CA ASP A 30 18.34 -7.59 23.82
C ASP A 30 18.80 -8.15 25.17
N LEU A 31 19.41 -9.34 25.15
CA LEU A 31 19.92 -9.99 26.33
C LEU A 31 21.15 -9.21 26.82
N PRO A 32 21.30 -9.03 28.13
CA PRO A 32 22.45 -8.30 28.67
C PRO A 32 23.75 -9.05 28.37
N GLN A 33 24.66 -8.40 27.67
CA GLN A 33 25.93 -9.00 27.24
C GLN A 33 27.06 -7.97 27.26
N ILE A 34 28.31 -8.44 27.25
CA ILE A 34 29.50 -7.59 27.15
C ILE A 34 30.10 -7.77 25.75
N ALA A 35 30.09 -6.73 24.93
CA ALA A 35 30.76 -6.71 23.63
C ALA A 35 32.17 -6.14 23.77
N VAL A 36 33.17 -6.88 23.31
CA VAL A 36 34.57 -6.44 23.30
C VAL A 36 34.88 -5.74 21.97
N VAL A 37 35.18 -4.44 22.05
CA VAL A 37 35.43 -3.59 20.88
C VAL A 37 36.82 -3.01 20.96
N GLY A 38 37.52 -3.01 19.83
CA GLY A 38 38.84 -2.39 19.74
C GLY A 38 39.51 -2.64 18.40
N GLY A 39 40.51 -1.81 18.09
CA GLY A 39 41.31 -1.95 16.87
C GLY A 39 42.00 -3.30 16.76
N GLN A 40 42.49 -3.62 15.56
CA GLN A 40 43.38 -4.76 15.37
C GLN A 40 44.61 -4.64 16.30
N SER A 41 45.03 -5.75 16.90
CA SER A 41 46.20 -5.79 17.81
C SER A 41 46.11 -4.94 19.08
N ALA A 42 44.92 -4.42 19.44
CA ALA A 42 44.67 -3.73 20.71
C ALA A 42 44.77 -4.66 21.95
N GLY A 43 44.85 -5.99 21.75
CA GLY A 43 44.96 -6.97 22.83
C GLY A 43 43.64 -7.56 23.30
N LYS A 44 42.55 -7.47 22.51
CA LYS A 44 41.23 -8.04 22.82
C LYS A 44 41.30 -9.52 23.21
N SER A 45 41.85 -10.35 22.32
CA SER A 45 41.99 -11.80 22.53
C SER A 45 42.83 -12.10 23.77
N SER A 46 43.89 -11.34 24.02
CA SER A 46 44.72 -11.50 25.22
C SER A 46 44.00 -11.16 26.52
N VAL A 47 43.10 -10.17 26.51
CA VAL A 47 42.24 -9.88 27.68
C VAL A 47 41.29 -11.05 27.94
N LEU A 48 40.70 -11.63 26.90
CA LEU A 48 39.81 -12.79 27.01
C LEU A 48 40.53 -14.06 27.47
N GLU A 49 41.72 -14.34 26.94
CA GLU A 49 42.56 -15.47 27.36
C GLU A 49 43.03 -15.33 28.81
N ASN A 50 43.35 -14.11 29.25
CA ASN A 50 43.66 -13.85 30.65
C ASN A 50 42.45 -14.10 31.58
N PHE A 51 41.22 -14.02 31.07
CA PHE A 51 40.03 -14.37 31.85
C PHE A 51 39.86 -15.86 32.03
N VAL A 52 40.17 -16.65 31.00
CA VAL A 52 40.09 -18.11 31.05
C VAL A 52 41.33 -18.74 31.70
N GLY A 53 42.48 -18.07 31.57
CA GLY A 53 43.78 -18.57 32.00
C GLY A 53 44.40 -19.60 31.04
N ARG A 54 43.84 -19.73 29.83
CA ARG A 54 44.29 -20.66 28.79
C ARG A 54 44.41 -19.93 27.45
N ASP A 55 45.31 -20.40 26.60
CA ASP A 55 45.42 -19.96 25.22
C ASP A 55 44.47 -20.83 24.37
N PHE A 56 43.44 -20.23 23.79
CA PHE A 56 42.42 -20.94 23.00
C PHE A 56 41.88 -20.11 21.83
N LEU A 57 42.24 -18.82 21.75
CA LEU A 57 41.84 -17.98 20.65
C LEU A 57 42.89 -18.09 19.53
N PRO A 58 42.45 -18.02 18.26
CA PRO A 58 43.37 -17.98 17.13
C PRO A 58 44.39 -16.84 17.29
N ARG A 59 45.59 -17.00 16.72
CA ARG A 59 46.64 -15.97 16.70
C ARG A 59 47.27 -15.91 15.31
N GLY A 60 47.46 -14.71 14.76
CA GLY A 60 48.08 -14.55 13.45
C GLY A 60 48.18 -13.10 12.98
N SER A 61 48.85 -12.89 11.85
CA SER A 61 48.90 -11.59 11.17
C SER A 61 47.61 -11.35 10.35
N GLY A 62 46.94 -10.23 10.55
CA GLY A 62 45.66 -9.90 9.88
C GLY A 62 44.47 -9.91 10.83
N ILE A 63 43.24 -9.94 10.29
CA ILE A 63 42.01 -10.08 11.09
C ILE A 63 41.97 -11.53 11.60
N VAL A 64 42.24 -11.68 12.89
CA VAL A 64 42.28 -12.98 13.57
C VAL A 64 40.87 -13.47 13.88
N THR A 65 40.06 -12.64 14.55
CA THR A 65 38.63 -12.89 14.79
C THR A 65 37.82 -12.47 13.55
N ARG A 66 37.42 -13.43 12.71
CA ARG A 66 36.62 -13.19 11.47
C ARG A 66 35.12 -13.39 11.64
N ARG A 67 34.71 -14.00 12.75
CA ARG A 67 33.31 -14.21 13.16
C ARG A 67 33.16 -13.79 14.62
N PRO A 68 32.02 -13.21 15.03
CA PRO A 68 31.75 -12.97 16.45
C PRO A 68 31.89 -14.26 17.26
N LEU A 69 32.57 -14.22 18.40
CA LEU A 69 32.68 -15.35 19.31
C LEU A 69 31.93 -15.03 20.60
N VAL A 70 30.82 -15.72 20.84
CA VAL A 70 30.08 -15.64 22.09
C VAL A 70 30.69 -16.66 23.06
N LEU A 71 31.49 -16.14 23.98
CA LEU A 71 32.20 -16.89 25.01
C LEU A 71 31.42 -16.86 26.32
N GLN A 72 30.91 -18.02 26.72
CA GLN A 72 30.22 -18.23 27.99
C GLN A 72 31.16 -18.92 28.98
N LEU A 73 31.66 -18.16 29.95
CA LEU A 73 32.45 -18.68 31.07
C LEU A 73 31.49 -19.16 32.15
N VAL A 74 31.69 -20.40 32.60
CA VAL A 74 30.89 -21.05 33.63
C VAL A 74 31.82 -21.56 34.72
N ASN A 75 31.61 -21.10 35.95
CA ASN A 75 32.34 -21.62 37.10
C ASN A 75 31.89 -23.06 37.37
N ALA A 76 32.81 -24.02 37.28
CA ALA A 76 32.54 -25.43 37.49
C ALA A 76 33.74 -26.13 38.12
N THR A 77 33.52 -27.28 38.75
CA THR A 77 34.60 -28.06 39.38
C THR A 77 35.53 -28.74 38.37
N THR A 78 35.08 -28.93 37.14
CA THR A 78 35.82 -29.60 36.06
C THR A 78 36.11 -28.64 34.93
N GLU A 79 37.35 -28.65 34.43
CA GLU A 79 37.79 -27.79 33.33
C GLU A 79 37.54 -28.49 31.98
N TYR A 80 36.66 -27.94 31.16
CA TYR A 80 36.41 -28.40 29.79
C TYR A 80 35.67 -27.33 28.97
N ALA A 81 35.66 -27.49 27.65
CA ALA A 81 34.94 -26.62 26.72
C ALA A 81 33.92 -27.41 25.88
N GLU A 82 32.85 -26.75 25.44
CA GLU A 82 31.82 -27.31 24.56
C GLU A 82 31.32 -26.26 23.57
N PHE A 83 31.16 -26.64 22.31
CA PHE A 83 30.59 -25.78 21.27
C PHE A 83 29.12 -26.11 20.99
N LEU A 84 28.34 -25.09 20.63
CA LEU A 84 26.94 -25.28 20.26
C LEU A 84 26.76 -26.13 18.98
N HIS A 85 27.70 -26.06 18.04
CA HIS A 85 27.66 -26.86 16.81
C HIS A 85 28.21 -28.28 16.96
N CYS A 86 28.86 -28.59 18.09
CA CYS A 86 29.43 -29.90 18.42
C CYS A 86 28.89 -30.41 19.78
N LYS A 87 27.56 -30.36 19.98
CA LYS A 87 26.92 -30.76 21.25
C LYS A 87 27.31 -32.17 21.65
N GLY A 88 27.65 -32.35 22.93
CA GLY A 88 28.02 -33.63 23.51
C GLY A 88 29.51 -33.99 23.40
N LYS A 89 30.31 -33.26 22.61
CA LYS A 89 31.78 -33.40 22.60
C LYS A 89 32.39 -32.43 23.62
N LYS A 90 33.03 -32.97 24.66
CA LYS A 90 33.79 -32.19 25.65
C LYS A 90 35.25 -32.07 25.22
N PHE A 91 35.73 -30.85 25.05
CA PHE A 91 37.11 -30.55 24.74
C PHE A 91 37.87 -30.32 26.05
N THR A 92 38.92 -31.10 26.29
CA THR A 92 39.80 -30.95 27.46
C THR A 92 41.14 -30.31 27.11
N ASP A 93 41.53 -30.35 25.83
CA ASP A 93 42.69 -29.65 25.30
C ASP A 93 42.25 -28.35 24.62
N PHE A 94 42.74 -27.21 25.11
CA PHE A 94 42.40 -25.89 24.58
C PHE A 94 43.08 -25.59 23.24
N GLU A 95 44.09 -26.36 22.86
CA GLU A 95 44.66 -26.30 21.52
C GLU A 95 43.69 -26.87 20.48
N GLU A 96 42.95 -27.94 20.83
CA GLU A 96 41.86 -28.45 19.99
C GLU A 96 40.72 -27.43 19.88
N VAL A 97 40.40 -26.71 20.97
CA VAL A 97 39.41 -25.62 20.95
C VAL A 97 39.83 -24.53 19.97
N ARG A 98 41.11 -24.13 19.98
CA ARG A 98 41.66 -23.14 19.05
C ARG A 98 41.53 -23.58 17.59
N LEU A 99 41.98 -24.80 17.30
CA LEU A 99 41.91 -25.38 15.95
C LEU A 99 40.47 -25.54 15.47
N GLU A 100 39.55 -25.90 16.36
CA GLU A 100 38.12 -25.99 16.07
C GLU A 100 37.52 -24.62 15.73
N ILE A 101 37.89 -23.54 16.44
CA ILE A 101 37.44 -22.18 16.11
C ILE A 101 37.92 -21.78 14.72
N GLU A 102 39.18 -22.09 14.38
CA GLU A 102 39.74 -21.81 13.05
C GLU A 102 39.01 -22.59 11.96
N ALA A 103 38.85 -23.91 12.15
CA ALA A 103 38.15 -24.79 11.22
C ALA A 103 36.69 -24.37 11.01
N GLU A 104 35.97 -24.05 12.10
CA GLU A 104 34.58 -23.61 12.04
C GLU A 104 34.43 -22.23 11.39
N THR A 105 35.42 -21.37 11.58
CA THR A 105 35.48 -20.07 10.90
C THR A 105 35.67 -20.26 9.40
N ASP A 106 36.68 -21.02 8.99
CA ASP A 106 37.00 -21.29 7.58
C ASP A 106 35.88 -22.04 6.86
N ARG A 107 35.15 -22.91 7.55
CA ARG A 107 33.98 -23.61 7.02
C ARG A 107 32.89 -22.66 6.52
N VAL A 108 32.71 -21.51 7.18
CA VAL A 108 31.65 -20.54 6.87
C VAL A 108 32.18 -19.38 6.00
N THR A 109 33.36 -18.85 6.31
CA THR A 109 33.90 -17.67 5.61
C THR A 109 34.81 -18.02 4.43
N GLY A 110 35.16 -19.30 4.28
CA GLY A 110 36.21 -19.73 3.35
C GLY A 110 37.61 -19.29 3.80
N THR A 111 38.63 -19.66 3.03
CA THR A 111 40.04 -19.35 3.32
C THR A 111 40.46 -17.93 2.91
N ASN A 112 39.61 -17.17 2.22
CA ASN A 112 39.94 -15.86 1.62
C ASN A 112 39.83 -14.68 2.60
N LYS A 113 40.07 -14.89 3.90
CA LYS A 113 40.03 -13.84 4.96
C LYS A 113 38.71 -13.04 5.05
N GLY A 114 37.61 -13.57 4.53
CA GLY A 114 36.28 -12.97 4.65
C GLY A 114 35.77 -12.98 6.10
N ILE A 115 34.81 -12.11 6.40
CA ILE A 115 34.12 -12.04 7.69
C ILE A 115 32.67 -12.54 7.55
N SER A 116 32.08 -13.00 8.65
CA SER A 116 30.65 -13.37 8.69
C SER A 116 30.02 -12.91 10.00
N PRO A 117 28.80 -12.35 9.97
CA PRO A 117 28.10 -11.91 11.18
C PRO A 117 27.55 -13.09 12.00
N VAL A 118 27.61 -14.33 11.50
CA VAL A 118 27.09 -15.51 12.20
C VAL A 118 28.02 -15.91 13.35
N PRO A 119 27.59 -15.83 14.62
CA PRO A 119 28.45 -16.06 15.77
C PRO A 119 28.86 -17.53 15.92
N ILE A 120 29.96 -17.77 16.63
CA ILE A 120 30.37 -19.07 17.18
C ILE A 120 30.06 -19.04 18.68
N ASN A 121 29.30 -20.02 19.18
CA ASN A 121 28.96 -20.13 20.60
C ASN A 121 29.86 -21.16 21.28
N LEU A 122 30.67 -20.70 22.25
CA LEU A 122 31.62 -21.52 23.00
C LEU A 122 31.36 -21.38 24.51
N ARG A 123 31.22 -22.53 25.18
CA ARG A 123 31.15 -22.61 26.64
C ARG A 123 32.46 -23.13 27.20
N VAL A 124 32.98 -22.45 28.22
CA VAL A 124 34.15 -22.90 28.97
C VAL A 124 33.76 -23.06 30.42
N TYR A 125 33.86 -24.29 30.90
CA TYR A 125 33.67 -24.68 32.29
C TYR A 125 35.04 -24.70 32.96
N SER A 126 35.23 -23.99 34.07
CA SER A 126 36.52 -23.96 34.80
C SER A 126 36.33 -23.50 36.25
N PRO A 127 37.13 -24.00 37.22
CA PRO A 127 37.07 -23.53 38.61
C PRO A 127 37.73 -22.16 38.80
N HIS A 128 38.43 -21.67 37.78
CA HIS A 128 39.22 -20.44 37.83
C HIS A 128 38.51 -19.23 37.21
N VAL A 129 37.30 -19.41 36.69
CA VAL A 129 36.53 -18.35 36.02
C VAL A 129 35.29 -17.96 36.81
N LEU A 130 34.86 -16.71 36.68
CA LEU A 130 33.54 -16.29 37.10
C LEU A 130 32.53 -16.59 35.99
N ASN A 131 31.26 -16.76 36.36
CA ASN A 131 30.19 -16.79 35.38
C ASN A 131 30.21 -15.45 34.62
N LEU A 132 30.40 -15.48 33.31
CA LEU A 132 30.48 -14.27 32.49
C LEU A 132 30.20 -14.60 31.03
N THR A 133 29.46 -13.75 30.33
CA THR A 133 29.21 -13.89 28.89
C THR A 133 29.81 -12.71 28.14
N LEU A 134 30.74 -13.01 27.24
CA LEU A 134 31.54 -12.05 26.47
C LEU A 134 31.34 -12.31 24.99
N VAL A 135 31.25 -11.26 24.20
CA VAL A 135 31.21 -11.33 22.74
C VAL A 135 32.49 -10.71 22.21
N ASP A 136 33.41 -11.54 21.70
CA ASP A 136 34.58 -11.06 20.96
C ASP A 136 34.16 -10.69 19.55
N LEU A 137 34.44 -9.45 19.16
CA LEU A 137 34.08 -8.94 17.83
C LEU A 137 35.35 -8.70 17.00
N PRO A 138 35.25 -8.79 15.66
CA PRO A 138 36.37 -8.48 14.77
C PRO A 138 37.01 -7.12 15.07
N GLY A 139 38.34 -7.07 15.01
CA GLY A 139 39.07 -5.82 15.21
C GLY A 139 38.95 -4.88 14.02
N MET A 140 38.74 -3.60 14.28
CA MET A 140 38.68 -2.58 13.23
C MET A 140 40.02 -2.45 12.50
N THR A 141 39.95 -2.39 11.16
CA THR A 141 41.08 -2.20 10.24
C THR A 141 40.74 -1.11 9.24
N LYS A 142 41.64 -0.14 9.03
CA LYS A 142 41.41 1.01 8.13
C LYS A 142 41.83 0.78 6.69
N VAL A 143 42.65 -0.25 6.45
CA VAL A 143 43.18 -0.57 5.12
C VAL A 143 42.98 -2.08 4.91
N PRO A 144 42.34 -2.50 3.81
CA PRO A 144 42.19 -3.90 3.47
C PRO A 144 43.56 -4.53 3.21
N VAL A 145 43.79 -5.74 3.72
CA VAL A 145 45.06 -6.46 3.56
C VAL A 145 44.84 -7.84 2.94
N GLY A 146 45.55 -8.15 1.85
CA GLY A 146 45.39 -9.41 1.12
C GLY A 146 44.09 -9.45 0.31
N ASP A 147 43.37 -10.58 0.37
CA ASP A 147 42.12 -10.79 -0.38
C ASP A 147 40.86 -10.19 0.28
N GLN A 148 41.04 -9.27 1.23
CA GLN A 148 39.93 -8.61 1.91
C GLN A 148 39.23 -7.63 0.96
N PRO A 149 37.90 -7.53 1.02
CA PRO A 149 37.16 -6.63 0.15
C PRO A 149 37.47 -5.16 0.52
N PRO A 150 37.39 -4.22 -0.45
CA PRO A 150 37.76 -2.83 -0.23
C PRO A 150 36.90 -2.11 0.82
N ASP A 151 35.71 -2.63 1.12
CA ASP A 151 34.74 -2.15 2.10
C ASP A 151 34.79 -2.90 3.44
N ILE A 152 35.85 -3.67 3.72
CA ILE A 152 35.98 -4.49 4.94
C ILE A 152 35.83 -3.67 6.24
N GLU A 153 36.28 -2.41 6.24
CA GLU A 153 36.10 -1.49 7.38
C GLU A 153 34.62 -1.24 7.68
N PHE A 154 33.82 -0.97 6.63
CA PHE A 154 32.38 -0.75 6.76
C PHE A 154 31.68 -2.02 7.22
N GLN A 155 32.01 -3.18 6.64
CA GLN A 155 31.42 -4.45 7.05
C GLN A 155 31.71 -4.80 8.52
N ILE A 156 32.94 -4.57 9.00
CA ILE A 156 33.27 -4.76 10.42
C ILE A 156 32.52 -3.75 11.28
N ARG A 157 32.46 -2.48 10.89
CA ARG A 157 31.74 -1.45 11.63
C ARG A 157 30.25 -1.78 11.74
N ASP A 158 29.61 -2.17 10.64
CA ASP A 158 28.20 -2.56 10.62
C ASP A 158 27.96 -3.77 11.51
N MET A 159 28.86 -4.77 11.48
CA MET A 159 28.83 -5.90 12.39
C MET A 159 28.94 -5.47 13.85
N LEU A 160 29.88 -4.57 14.20
CA LEU A 160 29.99 -4.02 15.56
C LEU A 160 28.69 -3.33 15.98
N MET A 161 28.13 -2.48 15.10
CA MET A 161 26.91 -1.72 15.37
C MET A 161 25.71 -2.61 15.64
N GLN A 162 25.60 -3.79 15.02
CA GLN A 162 24.54 -4.77 15.34
C GLN A 162 24.55 -5.22 16.81
N PHE A 163 25.72 -5.22 17.46
CA PHE A 163 25.84 -5.59 18.88
C PHE A 163 25.78 -4.37 19.80
N VAL A 164 26.55 -3.30 19.48
CA VAL A 164 26.76 -2.19 20.43
C VAL A 164 25.65 -1.15 20.43
N THR A 165 24.79 -1.09 19.41
CA THR A 165 23.62 -0.19 19.40
C THR A 165 22.54 -0.63 20.38
N LYS A 166 22.51 -1.92 20.74
CA LYS A 166 21.57 -2.48 21.72
C LYS A 166 21.82 -1.83 23.08
N GLU A 167 20.79 -1.20 23.65
CA GLU A 167 20.88 -0.49 24.95
C GLU A 167 21.31 -1.40 26.10
N ASN A 168 20.95 -2.69 26.00
CA ASN A 168 21.30 -3.72 26.98
C ASN A 168 22.72 -4.29 26.79
N CYS A 169 23.51 -3.79 25.84
CA CYS A 169 24.90 -4.22 25.65
C CYS A 169 25.88 -3.33 26.44
N LEU A 170 26.69 -3.93 27.31
CA LEU A 170 27.88 -3.30 27.88
C LEU A 170 29.01 -3.30 26.86
N ILE A 171 29.71 -2.17 26.71
CA ILE A 171 30.80 -2.00 25.76
C ILE A 171 32.12 -2.05 26.51
N LEU A 172 32.95 -3.05 26.20
CA LEU A 172 34.33 -3.13 26.69
C LEU A 172 35.27 -2.53 25.63
N ALA A 173 35.62 -1.25 25.80
CA ALA A 173 36.43 -0.50 24.86
C ALA A 173 37.93 -0.72 25.14
N VAL A 174 38.56 -1.60 24.37
CA VAL A 174 39.97 -1.99 24.52
C VAL A 174 40.87 -1.10 23.67
N SER A 175 41.77 -0.36 24.31
CA SER A 175 42.72 0.56 23.65
C SER A 175 44.15 0.30 24.14
N PRO A 176 45.17 0.28 23.26
CA PRO A 176 46.55 0.12 23.69
C PRO A 176 47.16 1.45 24.17
N ALA A 177 47.96 1.40 25.23
CA ALA A 177 48.56 2.57 25.89
C ALA A 177 49.66 3.24 25.07
N ASN A 178 50.30 2.49 24.17
CA ASN A 178 51.36 2.98 23.29
C ASN A 178 50.82 3.74 22.05
N SER A 179 49.52 4.04 22.03
CA SER A 179 48.87 4.84 20.99
C SER A 179 48.08 5.97 21.62
N ASP A 180 47.96 7.09 20.93
CA ASP A 180 47.16 8.22 21.41
C ASP A 180 45.68 7.81 21.55
N LEU A 181 45.15 7.94 22.76
CA LEU A 181 43.81 7.53 23.12
C LEU A 181 42.74 8.35 22.38
N ALA A 182 43.02 9.62 22.04
CA ALA A 182 42.10 10.45 21.27
C ALA A 182 41.80 9.86 19.88
N ASN A 183 42.71 9.03 19.38
CA ASN A 183 42.58 8.34 18.10
C ASN A 183 42.02 6.92 18.21
N SER A 184 41.68 6.44 19.41
CA SER A 184 41.14 5.10 19.63
C SER A 184 39.82 4.88 18.90
N ASP A 185 39.82 3.94 17.96
CA ASP A 185 38.62 3.55 17.23
C ASP A 185 37.58 2.91 18.18
N ALA A 186 38.01 2.25 19.26
CA ALA A 186 37.13 1.64 20.27
C ALA A 186 36.27 2.70 20.97
N LEU A 187 36.90 3.80 21.39
CA LEU A 187 36.24 4.89 22.11
C LEU A 187 35.41 5.76 21.18
N LYS A 188 35.79 5.89 19.90
CA LYS A 188 34.98 6.57 18.88
C LYS A 188 33.65 5.86 18.66
N VAL A 189 33.69 4.54 18.44
CA VAL A 189 32.47 3.72 18.31
C VAL A 189 31.64 3.78 19.60
N ALA A 190 32.27 3.65 20.77
CA ALA A 190 31.57 3.74 22.04
C ALA A 190 30.86 5.08 22.24
N LYS A 191 31.52 6.21 21.93
CA LYS A 191 30.91 7.55 22.04
C LYS A 191 29.77 7.80 21.05
N GLU A 192 29.80 7.17 19.89
CA GLU A 192 28.72 7.28 18.89
C GLU A 192 27.41 6.65 19.40
N VAL A 193 27.50 5.52 20.11
CA VAL A 193 26.33 4.76 20.59
C VAL A 193 26.04 4.92 22.08
N ASP A 194 26.98 5.45 22.85
CA ASP A 194 26.89 5.76 24.28
C ASP A 194 27.60 7.10 24.59
N PRO A 195 27.05 8.25 24.16
CA PRO A 195 27.71 9.55 24.29
C PRO A 195 28.00 9.96 25.74
N GLN A 196 27.20 9.47 26.69
CA GLN A 196 27.33 9.74 28.12
C GLN A 196 28.22 8.71 28.85
N GLY A 197 28.76 7.71 28.14
CA GLY A 197 29.62 6.67 28.72
C GLY A 197 28.96 5.84 29.82
N GLN A 198 27.64 5.65 29.75
CA GLN A 198 26.82 5.00 30.79
C GLN A 198 27.03 3.49 30.86
N ARG A 199 27.34 2.86 29.74
CA ARG A 199 27.47 1.41 29.55
C ARG A 199 28.82 1.01 28.95
N THR A 200 29.75 1.97 28.87
CA THR A 200 31.11 1.78 28.36
C THR A 200 32.12 1.62 29.49
N ILE A 201 32.97 0.59 29.41
CA ILE A 201 34.09 0.31 30.31
C ILE A 201 35.38 0.43 29.50
N GLY A 202 36.28 1.31 29.91
CA GLY A 202 37.57 1.48 29.24
C GLY A 202 38.60 0.46 29.73
N VAL A 203 39.29 -0.22 28.82
CA VAL A 203 40.42 -1.11 29.13
C VAL A 203 41.65 -0.62 28.40
N ILE A 204 42.71 -0.34 29.16
CA ILE A 204 43.99 0.13 28.63
C ILE A 204 45.01 -1.02 28.69
N THR A 205 45.45 -1.50 27.54
CA THR A 205 46.42 -2.61 27.43
C THR A 205 47.83 -2.07 27.11
N LYS A 206 48.86 -2.92 27.16
CA LYS A 206 50.24 -2.58 26.73
C LYS A 206 50.88 -1.39 27.48
N LEU A 207 50.54 -1.20 28.76
CA LEU A 207 51.12 -0.15 29.62
C LEU A 207 52.63 -0.30 29.84
N ASP A 208 53.14 -1.52 29.65
CA ASP A 208 54.55 -1.90 29.72
C ASP A 208 55.36 -1.54 28.45
N LEU A 209 54.68 -1.21 27.35
CA LEU A 209 55.28 -0.87 26.06
C LEU A 209 55.19 0.63 25.73
N MET A 210 54.96 1.46 26.74
CA MET A 210 54.97 2.92 26.59
C MET A 210 56.41 3.45 26.50
N ASP A 211 56.58 4.57 25.80
CA ASP A 211 57.89 5.22 25.67
C ASP A 211 58.40 5.68 27.04
N GLU A 212 59.70 5.49 27.29
CA GLU A 212 60.31 5.91 28.56
C GLU A 212 60.09 7.41 28.80
N GLY A 213 59.56 7.74 29.98
CA GLY A 213 59.21 9.12 30.35
C GLY A 213 57.76 9.51 30.07
N THR A 214 56.95 8.61 29.48
CA THR A 214 55.50 8.79 29.31
C THR A 214 54.71 7.85 30.22
N ASP A 215 53.49 8.24 30.59
CA ASP A 215 52.55 7.38 31.31
C ASP A 215 51.10 7.69 30.91
N ALA A 216 50.19 6.75 31.19
CA ALA A 216 48.76 6.85 30.92
C ALA A 216 47.97 7.23 32.18
N ARG A 217 48.61 7.92 33.15
CA ARG A 217 47.99 8.20 34.46
C ARG A 217 46.72 9.01 34.34
N ASP A 218 46.72 10.06 33.52
CA ASP A 218 45.54 10.93 33.35
C ASP A 218 44.35 10.21 32.70
N VAL A 219 44.63 9.17 31.90
CA VAL A 219 43.59 8.28 31.35
C VAL A 219 43.04 7.38 32.44
N LEU A 220 43.92 6.70 33.18
CA LEU A 220 43.54 5.76 34.24
C LEU A 220 42.88 6.42 35.45
N GLU A 221 43.20 7.70 35.72
CA GLU A 221 42.52 8.54 36.71
C GLU A 221 41.20 9.13 36.19
N ASN A 222 40.77 8.75 34.97
CA ASN A 222 39.52 9.16 34.34
C ASN A 222 39.42 10.67 34.09
N LYS A 223 40.57 11.35 33.87
CA LYS A 223 40.64 12.81 33.68
C LYS A 223 40.61 13.22 32.22
N LEU A 224 41.24 12.46 31.32
CA LEU A 224 41.36 12.86 29.91
C LEU A 224 40.05 12.67 29.12
N LEU A 225 39.48 11.47 29.20
CA LEU A 225 38.24 11.11 28.51
C LEU A 225 37.30 10.41 29.49
N PRO A 226 36.56 11.15 30.34
CA PRO A 226 35.76 10.56 31.40
C PRO A 226 34.75 9.51 30.89
N LEU A 227 34.75 8.34 31.52
CA LEU A 227 33.71 7.31 31.38
C LEU A 227 33.05 7.09 32.75
N ARG A 228 31.73 6.85 32.78
CA ARG A 228 31.01 6.62 34.05
C ARG A 228 31.51 5.37 34.79
N ARG A 229 31.98 4.36 34.05
CA ARG A 229 32.53 3.12 34.61
C ARG A 229 34.05 3.12 34.72
N GLY A 230 34.71 4.22 34.35
CA GLY A 230 36.15 4.42 34.46
C GLY A 230 37.00 3.57 33.51
N TYR A 231 38.31 3.59 33.77
CA TYR A 231 39.33 2.85 33.03
C TYR A 231 40.04 1.83 33.91
N ILE A 232 40.40 0.70 33.33
CA ILE A 232 41.17 -0.35 33.98
C ILE A 232 42.37 -0.70 33.10
N GLY A 233 43.57 -0.54 33.66
CA GLY A 233 44.82 -0.89 33.03
C GLY A 233 45.13 -2.38 33.21
N VAL A 234 45.57 -3.04 32.15
CA VAL A 234 45.99 -4.45 32.16
C VAL A 234 47.33 -4.63 31.44
N VAL A 235 48.14 -5.55 31.94
CA VAL A 235 49.43 -5.93 31.32
C VAL A 235 49.34 -7.40 30.92
N ASN A 236 49.40 -7.64 29.62
CA ASN A 236 49.25 -8.97 29.04
C ASN A 236 50.61 -9.63 28.83
N ARG A 237 50.62 -10.95 28.57
CA ARG A 237 51.81 -11.67 28.12
C ARG A 237 52.29 -11.09 26.79
N SER A 238 53.59 -10.80 26.68
CA SER A 238 54.22 -10.40 25.41
C SER A 238 54.26 -11.57 24.43
N GLN A 239 54.51 -11.31 23.14
CA GLN A 239 54.67 -12.40 22.16
C GLN A 239 55.77 -13.37 22.57
N LYS A 240 56.89 -12.86 23.11
CA LYS A 240 57.98 -13.67 23.65
C LYS A 240 57.55 -14.53 24.84
N ASP A 241 56.69 -13.99 25.72
CA ASP A 241 56.15 -14.75 26.85
C ASP A 241 55.22 -15.88 26.37
N ILE A 242 54.47 -15.66 25.29
CA ILE A 242 53.56 -16.65 24.68
C ILE A 242 54.37 -17.76 24.00
N ASP A 243 55.36 -17.40 23.18
CA ASP A 243 56.25 -18.35 22.52
C ASP A 243 57.03 -19.18 23.56
N GLY A 244 57.40 -18.55 24.68
CA GLY A 244 58.02 -19.19 25.84
C GLY A 244 57.06 -19.94 26.77
N LYS A 245 55.76 -20.06 26.42
CA LYS A 245 54.70 -20.71 27.22
C LYS A 245 54.68 -20.27 28.69
N LYS A 246 54.85 -18.97 28.94
CA LYS A 246 54.80 -18.41 30.29
C LYS A 246 53.44 -18.68 30.93
N ASP A 247 53.49 -19.28 32.11
CA ASP A 247 52.31 -19.64 32.89
C ASP A 247 51.48 -18.40 33.27
N ILE A 248 50.15 -18.56 33.32
CA ILE A 248 49.22 -17.49 33.63
C ILE A 248 49.40 -16.97 35.06
N THR A 249 49.70 -17.84 36.03
CA THR A 249 49.96 -17.44 37.42
C THR A 249 51.17 -16.54 37.51
N ALA A 250 52.22 -16.88 36.75
CA ALA A 250 53.42 -16.06 36.61
C ALA A 250 53.13 -14.73 35.89
N ALA A 251 52.24 -14.72 34.90
CA ALA A 251 51.81 -13.50 34.20
C ALA A 251 51.03 -12.55 35.12
N LEU A 252 50.06 -13.05 35.90
CA LEU A 252 49.30 -12.25 36.88
C LEU A 252 50.21 -11.72 38.01
N ALA A 253 51.17 -12.51 38.46
CA ALA A 253 52.17 -12.06 39.42
C ALA A 253 53.07 -10.95 38.85
N ALA A 254 53.47 -11.08 37.57
CA ALA A 254 54.24 -10.06 36.87
C ALA A 254 53.43 -8.76 36.66
N GLU A 255 52.15 -8.86 36.28
CA GLU A 255 51.22 -7.74 36.18
C GLU A 255 51.09 -7.00 37.52
N ARG A 256 50.85 -7.74 38.61
CA ARG A 256 50.76 -7.14 39.94
C ARG A 256 52.06 -6.47 40.36
N LYS A 257 53.21 -7.11 40.08
CA LYS A 257 54.53 -6.53 40.34
C LYS A 257 54.71 -5.21 39.58
N PHE A 258 54.38 -5.17 38.29
CA PHE A 258 54.46 -3.98 37.44
C PHE A 258 53.71 -2.80 38.08
N PHE A 259 52.43 -2.97 38.42
CA PHE A 259 51.63 -1.89 39.00
C PHE A 259 52.14 -1.43 40.38
N LEU A 260 52.72 -2.32 41.19
CA LEU A 260 53.28 -1.96 42.50
C LEU A 260 54.65 -1.26 42.39
N SER A 261 55.45 -1.60 41.38
CA SER A 261 56.78 -1.03 41.16
C SER A 261 56.77 0.26 40.34
N HIS A 262 55.75 0.49 39.50
CA HIS A 262 55.69 1.65 38.63
C HIS A 262 55.33 2.93 39.41
N PRO A 263 56.17 3.98 39.40
CA PRO A 263 55.97 5.17 40.25
C PRO A 263 54.65 5.89 39.95
N SER A 264 54.24 6.00 38.69
CA SER A 264 53.00 6.67 38.28
C SER A 264 51.72 5.86 38.54
N TYR A 265 51.80 4.55 38.79
CA TYR A 265 50.62 3.68 38.92
C TYR A 265 50.48 3.03 40.30
N ARG A 266 51.48 3.17 41.17
CA ARG A 266 51.53 2.51 42.49
C ARG A 266 50.29 2.78 43.34
N HIS A 267 49.76 4.00 43.34
CA HIS A 267 48.55 4.36 44.09
C HIS A 267 47.25 3.84 43.45
N LEU A 268 47.30 3.40 42.21
CA LEU A 268 46.18 2.81 41.47
C LEU A 268 46.21 1.28 41.46
N ALA A 269 47.29 0.65 41.93
CA ALA A 269 47.54 -0.78 41.77
C ALA A 269 46.37 -1.70 42.21
N ASP A 270 45.58 -1.30 43.22
CA ASP A 270 44.42 -2.06 43.71
C ASP A 270 43.17 -1.95 42.83
N ARG A 271 43.15 -0.98 41.89
CA ARG A 271 42.10 -0.76 40.88
C ARG A 271 42.57 -1.10 39.47
N MET A 272 43.69 -1.80 39.35
CA MET A 272 44.30 -2.18 38.07
C MET A 272 44.54 -3.69 38.02
N GLY A 273 44.79 -4.18 36.82
CA GLY A 273 45.10 -5.57 36.53
C GLY A 273 43.89 -6.43 36.18
N THR A 274 44.18 -7.57 35.57
CA THR A 274 43.19 -8.55 35.09
C THR A 274 42.24 -9.03 36.21
N PRO A 275 42.68 -9.35 37.44
CA PRO A 275 41.76 -9.82 38.48
C PRO A 275 40.74 -8.76 38.90
N TYR A 276 41.14 -7.48 38.92
CA TYR A 276 40.22 -6.38 39.21
C TYR A 276 39.22 -6.19 38.07
N LEU A 277 39.69 -6.27 36.81
CA LEU A 277 38.83 -6.20 35.63
C LEU A 277 37.74 -7.28 35.65
N GLN A 278 38.10 -8.54 35.90
CA GLN A 278 37.12 -9.64 36.01
C GLN A 278 36.05 -9.37 37.07
N LYS A 279 36.46 -8.90 38.25
CA LYS A 279 35.54 -8.55 39.35
C LYS A 279 34.61 -7.40 38.96
N VAL A 280 35.12 -6.37 38.31
CA VAL A 280 34.31 -5.23 37.84
C VAL A 280 33.34 -5.69 36.77
N LEU A 281 33.76 -6.47 35.76
CA LEU A 281 32.87 -6.95 34.71
C LEU A 281 31.75 -7.82 35.25
N ASN A 282 32.05 -8.75 36.17
CA ASN A 282 31.04 -9.58 36.80
C ASN A 282 30.03 -8.73 37.61
N GLN A 283 30.51 -7.78 38.42
CA GLN A 283 29.63 -6.89 39.18
C GLN A 283 28.76 -6.02 38.27
N GLN A 284 29.33 -5.45 37.20
CA GLN A 284 28.62 -4.58 36.28
C GLN A 284 27.61 -5.36 35.44
N LEU A 285 27.97 -6.55 34.96
CA LEU A 285 27.05 -7.43 34.24
C LEU A 285 25.88 -7.84 35.14
N THR A 286 26.15 -8.23 36.38
CA THR A 286 25.12 -8.63 37.34
C THR A 286 24.13 -7.48 37.63
N ASN A 287 24.64 -6.28 37.89
CA ASN A 287 23.80 -5.09 38.11
C ASN A 287 22.99 -4.75 36.85
N HIS A 288 23.63 -4.81 35.69
CA HIS A 288 22.99 -4.51 34.41
C HIS A 288 21.91 -5.53 34.04
N ILE A 289 22.13 -6.82 34.29
CA ILE A 289 21.11 -7.87 34.15
C ILE A 289 19.91 -7.54 35.03
N ARG A 290 20.13 -7.25 36.32
CA ARG A 290 19.04 -6.91 37.24
C ARG A 290 18.21 -5.71 36.77
N ASP A 291 18.86 -4.64 36.32
CA ASP A 291 18.19 -3.40 35.93
C ASP A 291 17.38 -3.57 34.63
N THR A 292 17.84 -4.44 33.72
CA THR A 292 17.23 -4.67 32.40
C THR A 292 16.19 -5.80 32.37
N LEU A 293 16.27 -6.75 33.30
CA LEU A 293 15.40 -7.93 33.37
C LEU A 293 13.90 -7.62 33.49
N PRO A 294 13.45 -6.59 34.26
CA PRO A 294 12.04 -6.19 34.25
C PRO A 294 11.55 -5.70 32.87
N GLY A 295 12.40 -4.95 32.16
CA GLY A 295 12.11 -4.49 30.80
C GLY A 295 12.01 -5.64 29.81
N LEU A 296 12.96 -6.58 29.85
CA LEU A 296 12.94 -7.80 29.05
C LEU A 296 11.68 -8.63 29.31
N ARG A 297 11.30 -8.82 30.59
CA ARG A 297 10.07 -9.53 30.96
C ARG A 297 8.83 -8.91 30.33
N ASN A 298 8.70 -7.58 30.40
CA ASN A 298 7.55 -6.89 29.83
C ASN A 298 7.52 -7.02 28.29
N LYS A 299 8.69 -6.96 27.62
CA LYS A 299 8.82 -7.19 26.16
C LYS A 299 8.35 -8.60 25.80
N LEU A 300 8.85 -9.62 26.52
CA LEU A 300 8.47 -11.02 26.34
C LEU A 300 6.98 -11.27 26.62
N GLN A 301 6.41 -10.66 27.65
CA GLN A 301 4.97 -10.74 27.95
C GLN A 301 4.13 -10.13 26.82
N SER A 302 4.56 -8.99 26.27
CA SER A 302 3.85 -8.33 25.17
C SER A 302 3.90 -9.18 23.90
N GLN A 303 5.06 -9.75 23.58
CA GLN A 303 5.22 -10.67 22.45
C GLN A 303 4.43 -11.97 22.64
N LEU A 304 4.39 -12.52 23.87
CA LEU A 304 3.57 -13.68 24.18
C LEU A 304 2.09 -13.37 23.96
N LEU A 305 1.60 -12.23 24.42
CA LEU A 305 0.20 -11.83 24.28
C LEU A 305 -0.22 -11.67 22.81
N SER A 306 0.65 -11.10 21.97
CA SER A 306 0.37 -10.98 20.52
C SER A 306 0.28 -12.36 19.85
N ILE A 307 1.19 -13.26 20.20
CA ILE A 307 1.21 -14.62 19.64
C ILE A 307 0.07 -15.48 20.22
N GLU A 308 -0.35 -15.23 21.46
CA GLU A 308 -1.45 -15.99 22.09
C GLU A 308 -2.75 -15.89 21.32
N LYS A 309 -3.06 -14.72 20.75
CA LYS A 309 -4.27 -14.52 19.95
C LYS A 309 -4.28 -15.43 18.73
N GLU A 310 -3.16 -15.53 18.03
CA GLU A 310 -3.02 -16.40 16.86
C GLU A 310 -2.97 -17.88 17.29
N VAL A 311 -2.20 -18.21 18.34
CA VAL A 311 -2.05 -19.57 18.87
C VAL A 311 -3.36 -20.14 19.43
N GLU A 312 -4.24 -19.32 19.99
CA GLU A 312 -5.54 -19.76 20.51
C GLU A 312 -6.42 -20.42 19.43
N GLU A 313 -6.29 -19.99 18.17
CA GLU A 313 -6.92 -20.64 17.02
C GLU A 313 -6.33 -22.04 16.78
N TYR A 314 -5.04 -22.22 17.07
CA TYR A 314 -4.28 -23.46 16.91
C TYR A 314 -4.23 -24.38 18.15
N LYS A 315 -4.58 -23.91 19.37
CA LYS A 315 -4.49 -24.73 20.61
C LYS A 315 -5.36 -25.98 20.57
N ASN A 316 -6.46 -25.94 19.82
CA ASN A 316 -7.36 -27.08 19.60
C ASN A 316 -7.12 -27.78 18.24
N PHE A 317 -5.97 -27.53 17.61
CA PHE A 317 -5.64 -28.08 16.29
C PHE A 317 -5.15 -29.51 16.40
N ARG A 318 -6.04 -30.44 16.07
CA ARG A 318 -5.68 -31.78 15.63
C ARG A 318 -5.80 -31.80 14.10
N PRO A 319 -4.70 -31.98 13.35
CA PRO A 319 -4.71 -32.00 11.90
C PRO A 319 -5.68 -33.03 11.32
N ASP A 320 -6.01 -34.07 12.08
CA ASP A 320 -6.82 -35.21 11.65
C ASP A 320 -8.22 -35.28 12.26
N ASP A 321 -8.70 -34.23 12.93
CA ASP A 321 -10.08 -34.22 13.46
C ASP A 321 -11.09 -33.90 12.33
N PRO A 322 -11.91 -34.87 11.88
CA PRO A 322 -12.84 -34.66 10.78
C PRO A 322 -13.89 -33.60 11.12
N ALA A 323 -14.36 -33.53 12.38
CA ALA A 323 -15.40 -32.60 12.79
C ALA A 323 -14.95 -31.14 12.66
N ARG A 324 -13.65 -30.88 12.89
CA ARG A 324 -13.07 -29.54 12.74
C ARG A 324 -12.87 -29.16 11.27
N LYS A 325 -12.46 -30.11 10.43
CA LYS A 325 -12.35 -29.90 8.96
C LYS A 325 -13.71 -29.60 8.34
N THR A 326 -14.75 -30.34 8.70
CA THR A 326 -16.15 -30.08 8.29
C THR A 326 -16.58 -28.66 8.69
N LYS A 327 -16.30 -28.25 9.94
CA LYS A 327 -16.62 -26.90 10.42
C LYS A 327 -15.84 -25.81 9.69
N ALA A 328 -14.55 -26.01 9.47
CA ALA A 328 -13.69 -25.06 8.76
C ALA A 328 -14.14 -24.90 7.30
N LEU A 329 -14.43 -26.01 6.62
CA LEU A 329 -14.98 -26.00 5.25
C LEU A 329 -16.27 -25.17 5.19
N LEU A 330 -17.21 -25.43 6.11
CA LEU A 330 -18.47 -24.68 6.19
C LEU A 330 -18.24 -23.19 6.40
N GLN A 331 -17.34 -22.81 7.32
CA GLN A 331 -17.01 -21.40 7.59
C GLN A 331 -16.36 -20.72 6.38
N MET A 332 -15.46 -21.42 5.67
CA MET A 332 -14.78 -20.89 4.48
C MET A 332 -15.76 -20.69 3.31
N VAL A 333 -16.69 -21.63 3.11
CA VAL A 333 -17.73 -21.53 2.08
C VAL A 333 -18.71 -20.39 2.40
N GLN A 334 -19.14 -20.27 3.65
CA GLN A 334 -19.99 -19.16 4.09
C GLN A 334 -19.30 -17.80 3.93
N GLN A 335 -18.02 -17.71 4.30
CA GLN A 335 -17.25 -16.48 4.13
C GLN A 335 -17.09 -16.12 2.65
N PHE A 336 -16.82 -17.11 1.79
CA PHE A 336 -16.76 -16.90 0.34
C PHE A 336 -18.08 -16.38 -0.22
N ALA A 337 -19.21 -16.96 0.19
CA ALA A 337 -20.54 -16.53 -0.25
C ALA A 337 -20.84 -15.07 0.15
N VAL A 338 -20.57 -14.72 1.41
CA VAL A 338 -20.73 -13.35 1.91
C VAL A 338 -19.79 -12.37 1.20
N ASP A 339 -18.53 -12.76 0.97
CA ASP A 339 -17.57 -11.91 0.27
C ASP A 339 -17.96 -11.67 -1.19
N PHE A 340 -18.48 -12.70 -1.86
CA PHE A 340 -19.01 -12.60 -3.22
C PHE A 340 -20.21 -11.65 -3.28
N GLU A 341 -21.18 -11.82 -2.38
CA GLU A 341 -22.34 -10.93 -2.27
C GLU A 341 -21.91 -9.48 -2.02
N LYS A 342 -21.02 -9.24 -1.04
CA LYS A 342 -20.49 -7.90 -0.74
C LYS A 342 -19.84 -7.23 -1.94
N ARG A 343 -19.07 -7.97 -2.75
CA ARG A 343 -18.43 -7.42 -3.96
C ARG A 343 -19.42 -7.15 -5.10
N ILE A 344 -20.47 -7.94 -5.24
CA ILE A 344 -21.48 -7.76 -6.29
C ILE A 344 -22.49 -6.66 -5.92
N GLU A 345 -22.88 -6.55 -4.66
CA GLU A 345 -23.86 -5.57 -4.21
C GLU A 345 -23.24 -4.24 -3.72
N GLY A 346 -21.93 -4.23 -3.46
CA GLY A 346 -21.22 -3.04 -2.97
C GLY A 346 -21.38 -2.80 -1.46
N SER A 347 -21.78 -3.82 -0.69
CA SER A 347 -22.03 -3.76 0.76
C SER A 347 -20.82 -4.16 1.63
N GLY A 348 -19.59 -4.02 1.10
CA GLY A 348 -18.35 -4.40 1.79
C GLY A 348 -17.94 -3.46 2.92
N ASP A 349 -17.40 -4.01 4.02
CA ASP A 349 -16.86 -3.23 5.16
C ASP A 349 -15.56 -2.49 4.80
N GLN A 350 -14.86 -2.96 3.76
CA GLN A 350 -13.66 -2.36 3.19
C GLN A 350 -13.93 -2.07 1.71
N ILE A 351 -14.14 -0.78 1.40
CA ILE A 351 -14.41 -0.31 0.04
C ILE A 351 -13.07 0.02 -0.61
N ASP A 352 -12.78 -0.63 -1.75
CA ASP A 352 -11.62 -0.31 -2.58
C ASP A 352 -11.81 1.09 -3.20
N THR A 353 -10.90 2.01 -2.91
CA THR A 353 -10.94 3.40 -3.37
C THR A 353 -10.09 3.65 -4.61
N TYR A 354 -9.33 2.65 -5.07
CA TYR A 354 -8.38 2.81 -6.17
C TYR A 354 -8.95 2.31 -7.50
N GLU A 355 -9.66 1.18 -7.51
CA GLU A 355 -10.21 0.57 -8.72
C GLU A 355 -11.70 0.22 -8.63
N LEU A 356 -12.44 0.44 -9.72
CA LEU A 356 -13.80 -0.08 -9.89
C LEU A 356 -13.74 -1.60 -10.00
N SER A 357 -14.40 -2.31 -9.09
CA SER A 357 -14.42 -3.78 -9.05
C SER A 357 -15.82 -4.35 -8.87
N GLY A 358 -16.02 -5.59 -9.32
CA GLY A 358 -17.22 -6.38 -9.08
C GLY A 358 -18.49 -5.69 -9.57
N GLY A 359 -19.44 -5.46 -8.66
CA GLY A 359 -20.74 -4.88 -8.94
C GLY A 359 -20.68 -3.50 -9.61
N ALA A 360 -19.77 -2.63 -9.18
CA ALA A 360 -19.64 -1.28 -9.74
C ALA A 360 -19.19 -1.33 -11.21
N ARG A 361 -18.32 -2.27 -11.56
CA ARG A 361 -17.85 -2.46 -12.93
C ARG A 361 -18.92 -3.10 -13.82
N ILE A 362 -19.71 -4.02 -13.28
CA ILE A 362 -20.91 -4.56 -13.96
C ILE A 362 -21.93 -3.45 -14.22
N ASN A 363 -22.18 -2.57 -13.25
CA ASN A 363 -23.06 -1.41 -13.41
C ASN A 363 -22.60 -0.51 -14.57
N ARG A 364 -21.30 -0.20 -14.61
CA ARG A 364 -20.69 0.54 -15.73
C ARG A 364 -20.85 -0.16 -17.08
N ILE A 365 -20.71 -1.50 -17.13
CA ILE A 365 -20.96 -2.28 -18.35
C ILE A 365 -22.40 -2.08 -18.84
N PHE A 366 -23.38 -2.21 -17.94
CA PHE A 366 -24.80 -2.10 -18.28
C PHE A 366 -25.25 -0.69 -18.67
N HIS A 367 -24.76 0.33 -17.98
CA HIS A 367 -25.34 1.67 -18.08
C HIS A 367 -24.48 2.70 -18.82
N GLU A 368 -23.18 2.44 -19.00
CA GLU A 368 -22.30 3.31 -19.80
C GLU A 368 -21.85 2.59 -21.08
N ARG A 369 -21.23 1.41 -20.93
CA ARG A 369 -20.54 0.77 -22.05
C ARG A 369 -21.51 0.16 -23.07
N PHE A 370 -22.52 -0.56 -22.61
CA PHE A 370 -23.48 -1.20 -23.50
C PHE A 370 -24.31 -0.20 -24.32
N PRO A 371 -24.88 0.87 -23.73
CA PRO A 371 -25.52 1.94 -24.49
C PRO A 371 -24.60 2.61 -25.50
N PHE A 372 -23.32 2.85 -25.13
CA PHE A 372 -22.34 3.40 -26.06
C PHE A 372 -22.08 2.46 -27.24
N GLU A 373 -21.98 1.14 -27.01
CA GLU A 373 -21.75 0.17 -28.09
C GLU A 373 -22.95 0.09 -29.05
N LEU A 374 -24.18 0.29 -28.56
CA LEU A 374 -25.39 0.39 -29.40
C LEU A 374 -25.41 1.67 -30.24
N VAL A 375 -25.03 2.82 -29.65
CA VAL A 375 -24.99 4.11 -30.36
C VAL A 375 -23.84 4.15 -31.36
N LYS A 376 -22.69 3.55 -31.05
CA LYS A 376 -21.54 3.46 -31.97
C LYS A 376 -21.89 2.73 -33.28
N MET A 377 -22.95 1.92 -33.30
CA MET A 377 -23.46 1.32 -34.52
C MET A 377 -24.20 2.32 -35.45
N GLU A 378 -24.21 3.61 -35.10
CA GLU A 378 -24.82 4.68 -35.89
C GLU A 378 -24.50 4.54 -37.38
N PHE A 379 -25.58 4.56 -38.15
CA PHE A 379 -25.61 4.15 -39.54
C PHE A 379 -24.99 5.24 -40.42
N ASP A 380 -24.32 4.83 -41.50
CA ASP A 380 -24.04 5.77 -42.58
C ASP A 380 -25.37 6.22 -43.19
N GLU A 381 -25.76 7.46 -42.89
CA GLU A 381 -26.97 8.12 -43.36
C GLU A 381 -27.09 8.09 -44.90
N LYS A 382 -25.97 8.05 -45.63
CA LYS A 382 -25.99 7.88 -47.09
C LYS A 382 -26.31 6.44 -47.47
N GLU A 383 -25.72 5.47 -46.78
CA GLU A 383 -25.99 4.06 -47.01
C GLU A 383 -27.44 3.70 -46.68
N LEU A 384 -27.99 4.17 -45.55
CA LEU A 384 -29.38 3.92 -45.17
C LEU A 384 -30.36 4.45 -46.22
N ARG A 385 -30.18 5.69 -46.69
CA ARG A 385 -31.02 6.26 -47.76
C ARG A 385 -30.92 5.47 -49.05
N ARG A 386 -29.71 5.02 -49.42
CA ARG A 386 -29.49 4.14 -50.57
C ARG A 386 -30.22 2.82 -50.42
N GLU A 387 -30.15 2.19 -49.26
CA GLU A 387 -30.85 0.92 -48.98
C GLU A 387 -32.36 1.07 -49.03
N ILE A 388 -32.91 2.15 -48.45
CA ILE A 388 -34.34 2.46 -48.52
C ILE A 388 -34.76 2.65 -49.99
N SER A 389 -33.98 3.40 -50.78
CA SER A 389 -34.26 3.61 -52.21
C SER A 389 -34.31 2.28 -52.98
N TYR A 390 -33.33 1.38 -52.75
CA TYR A 390 -33.33 0.05 -53.35
C TYR A 390 -34.48 -0.81 -52.87
N ALA A 391 -34.81 -0.80 -51.58
CA ALA A 391 -35.94 -1.55 -51.04
C ALA A 391 -37.25 -1.12 -51.70
N ILE A 392 -37.50 0.19 -51.78
CA ILE A 392 -38.66 0.75 -52.46
C ILE A 392 -38.70 0.28 -53.91
N LYS A 393 -37.63 0.47 -54.69
CA LYS A 393 -37.59 0.07 -56.12
C LYS A 393 -37.82 -1.43 -56.31
N ASN A 394 -37.21 -2.27 -55.48
CA ASN A 394 -37.33 -3.72 -55.57
C ASN A 394 -38.73 -4.23 -55.20
N ILE A 395 -39.40 -3.63 -54.22
CA ILE A 395 -40.78 -3.99 -53.84
C ILE A 395 -41.76 -3.61 -54.94
N HIS A 396 -41.55 -2.46 -55.58
CA HIS A 396 -42.32 -2.03 -56.75
C HIS A 396 -42.14 -2.95 -57.96
N GLY A 397 -40.93 -3.44 -58.18
CA GLY A 397 -40.60 -4.33 -59.29
C GLY A 397 -40.95 -3.71 -60.64
N ILE A 398 -41.69 -4.44 -61.47
CA ILE A 398 -42.14 -3.98 -62.80
C ILE A 398 -43.34 -3.00 -62.76
N ARG A 399 -43.91 -2.74 -61.58
CA ARG A 399 -45.12 -1.90 -61.43
C ARG A 399 -44.75 -0.49 -60.96
N THR A 400 -45.40 0.53 -61.51
CA THR A 400 -45.37 1.88 -60.94
C THR A 400 -46.29 1.93 -59.72
N GLY A 401 -45.72 1.95 -58.50
CA GLY A 401 -46.55 1.87 -57.29
C GLY A 401 -47.13 3.19 -56.86
N LEU A 402 -48.41 3.13 -56.52
CA LEU A 402 -49.17 4.22 -55.91
C LEU A 402 -48.99 4.26 -54.38
N PHE A 403 -48.62 3.12 -53.75
CA PHE A 403 -48.46 2.98 -52.29
C PHE A 403 -47.35 1.99 -51.96
N THR A 404 -46.23 2.44 -51.39
CA THR A 404 -45.21 1.52 -50.83
C THR A 404 -44.46 2.06 -49.61
N PRO A 405 -45.11 2.16 -48.43
CA PRO A 405 -44.39 2.44 -47.18
C PRO A 405 -44.04 1.18 -46.35
N ASP A 406 -44.97 0.24 -46.19
CA ASP A 406 -44.93 -0.71 -45.06
C ASP A 406 -43.84 -1.79 -45.20
N MET A 407 -43.75 -2.45 -46.37
CA MET A 407 -42.73 -3.50 -46.59
C MET A 407 -41.30 -2.95 -46.64
N ALA A 408 -41.12 -1.72 -47.13
CA ALA A 408 -39.81 -1.08 -47.19
C ALA A 408 -39.35 -0.73 -45.76
N PHE A 409 -40.24 -0.14 -44.96
CA PHE A 409 -40.01 0.10 -43.54
C PHE A 409 -39.65 -1.20 -42.81
N GLU A 410 -40.48 -2.25 -42.97
CA GLU A 410 -40.28 -3.54 -42.32
C GLU A 410 -38.92 -4.18 -42.66
N THR A 411 -38.56 -4.19 -43.94
CA THR A 411 -37.31 -4.78 -44.42
C THR A 411 -36.10 -4.08 -43.82
N ILE A 412 -36.14 -2.74 -43.79
CA ILE A 412 -35.04 -1.92 -43.28
C ILE A 412 -34.93 -2.04 -41.76
N VAL A 413 -36.05 -1.95 -41.02
CA VAL A 413 -36.06 -2.16 -39.57
C VAL A 413 -35.51 -3.53 -39.21
N LYS A 414 -36.00 -4.61 -39.84
CA LYS A 414 -35.49 -5.97 -39.60
C LYS A 414 -34.00 -6.08 -39.85
N LYS A 415 -33.49 -5.40 -40.89
CA LYS A 415 -32.05 -5.39 -41.19
C LYS A 415 -31.25 -4.67 -40.09
N GLN A 416 -31.77 -3.58 -39.52
CA GLN A 416 -31.09 -2.86 -38.45
C GLN A 416 -31.16 -3.58 -37.10
N VAL A 417 -32.33 -4.11 -36.72
CA VAL A 417 -32.51 -4.85 -35.46
C VAL A 417 -31.61 -6.09 -35.41
N LYS A 418 -31.38 -6.78 -36.55
CA LYS A 418 -30.43 -7.90 -36.61
C LYS A 418 -29.01 -7.54 -36.19
N LYS A 419 -28.56 -6.30 -36.44
CA LYS A 419 -27.20 -5.87 -36.07
C LYS A 419 -27.02 -5.73 -34.56
N ILE A 420 -28.11 -5.59 -33.78
CA ILE A 420 -28.08 -5.43 -32.32
C ILE A 420 -27.57 -6.70 -31.60
N ARG A 421 -27.61 -7.85 -32.27
CA ARG A 421 -27.17 -9.16 -31.73
C ARG A 421 -25.74 -9.11 -31.18
N GLU A 422 -24.80 -8.58 -31.96
CA GLU A 422 -23.38 -8.58 -31.59
C GLU A 422 -23.08 -7.75 -30.32
N PRO A 423 -23.54 -6.49 -30.19
CA PRO A 423 -23.38 -5.73 -28.94
C PRO A 423 -24.00 -6.40 -27.73
N CYS A 424 -25.14 -7.07 -27.89
CA CYS A 424 -25.80 -7.76 -26.78
C CYS A 424 -24.97 -8.97 -26.32
N LEU A 425 -24.46 -9.78 -27.24
CA LEU A 425 -23.56 -10.89 -26.91
C LEU A 425 -22.26 -10.39 -26.25
N LYS A 426 -21.68 -9.30 -26.78
CA LYS A 426 -20.49 -8.67 -26.20
C LYS A 426 -20.74 -8.14 -24.79
N CYS A 427 -21.93 -7.62 -24.50
CA CYS A 427 -22.33 -7.22 -23.16
C CYS A 427 -22.31 -8.41 -22.19
N VAL A 428 -22.88 -9.56 -22.61
CA VAL A 428 -22.84 -10.80 -21.83
C VAL A 428 -21.39 -11.23 -21.56
N ASP A 429 -20.51 -11.21 -22.56
CA ASP A 429 -19.10 -11.60 -22.43
C ASP A 429 -18.32 -10.71 -21.45
N MET A 430 -18.56 -9.40 -21.48
CA MET A 430 -17.94 -8.46 -20.54
C MET A 430 -18.37 -8.73 -19.10
N VAL A 431 -19.65 -9.04 -18.87
CA VAL A 431 -20.16 -9.37 -17.53
C VAL A 431 -19.59 -10.70 -17.03
N ILE A 432 -19.53 -11.73 -17.89
CA ILE A 432 -18.91 -13.02 -17.55
C ILE A 432 -17.46 -12.82 -17.10
N SER A 433 -16.70 -12.02 -17.84
CA SER A 433 -15.30 -11.76 -17.54
C SER A 433 -15.13 -11.10 -16.16
N GLU A 434 -15.99 -10.13 -15.82
CA GLU A 434 -15.98 -9.47 -14.52
C GLU A 434 -16.45 -10.40 -13.38
N LEU A 435 -17.44 -11.26 -13.64
CA LEU A 435 -17.94 -12.23 -12.66
C LEU A 435 -16.87 -13.27 -12.30
N ILE A 436 -16.17 -13.82 -13.30
CA ILE A 436 -15.04 -14.75 -13.09
C ILE A 436 -13.89 -14.06 -12.35
N SER A 437 -13.58 -12.80 -12.71
CA SER A 437 -12.58 -12.00 -12.00
C SER A 437 -12.96 -11.83 -10.51
N THR A 438 -14.23 -11.56 -10.22
CA THR A 438 -14.74 -11.41 -8.85
C THR A 438 -14.58 -12.70 -8.05
N VAL A 439 -14.94 -13.85 -8.63
CA VAL A 439 -14.74 -15.18 -8.00
C VAL A 439 -13.27 -15.38 -7.63
N ARG A 440 -12.35 -15.15 -8.57
CA ARG A 440 -10.89 -15.26 -8.34
C ARG A 440 -10.39 -14.37 -7.22
N GLN A 441 -10.92 -13.16 -7.12
CA GLN A 441 -10.55 -12.23 -6.06
C GLN A 441 -11.07 -12.68 -4.70
N CYS A 442 -12.29 -13.22 -4.62
CA CYS A 442 -12.83 -13.78 -3.37
C CYS A 442 -12.06 -15.03 -2.92
N THR A 443 -11.70 -15.92 -3.84
CA THR A 443 -10.97 -17.16 -3.49
C THR A 443 -9.52 -16.93 -3.05
N LYS A 444 -8.93 -15.73 -3.24
CA LYS A 444 -7.59 -15.40 -2.71
C LYS A 444 -7.50 -15.56 -1.19
N LYS A 445 -8.57 -15.32 -0.45
CA LYS A 445 -8.58 -15.51 1.02
C LYS A 445 -8.51 -16.99 1.43
N LEU A 446 -8.75 -17.90 0.49
CA LEU A 446 -8.67 -19.36 0.71
C LEU A 446 -7.28 -19.93 0.42
N GLN A 447 -6.25 -19.09 0.26
CA GLN A 447 -4.87 -19.53 -0.01
C GLN A 447 -4.31 -20.51 1.04
N GLN A 448 -4.86 -20.50 2.26
CA GLN A 448 -4.52 -21.48 3.31
C GLN A 448 -4.79 -22.92 2.89
N TYR A 449 -5.83 -23.15 2.08
CA TYR A 449 -6.27 -24.46 1.60
C TYR A 449 -6.23 -24.46 0.07
N PRO A 450 -5.07 -24.73 -0.55
CA PRO A 450 -4.89 -24.56 -2.00
C PRO A 450 -5.84 -25.42 -2.83
N ARG A 451 -6.08 -26.68 -2.43
CA ARG A 451 -7.00 -27.57 -3.13
C ARG A 451 -8.45 -27.14 -3.01
N LEU A 452 -8.90 -26.71 -1.81
CA LEU A 452 -10.22 -26.11 -1.64
C LEU A 452 -10.41 -24.89 -2.55
N ARG A 453 -9.39 -24.03 -2.62
CA ARG A 453 -9.41 -22.82 -3.46
C ARG A 453 -9.59 -23.18 -4.94
N GLU A 454 -8.78 -24.10 -5.45
CA GLU A 454 -8.84 -24.56 -6.84
C GLU A 454 -10.20 -25.16 -7.16
N GLU A 455 -10.71 -26.04 -6.29
CA GLU A 455 -11.96 -26.73 -6.54
C GLU A 455 -13.17 -25.80 -6.45
N MET A 456 -13.17 -24.87 -5.49
CA MET A 456 -14.20 -23.84 -5.39
C MET A 456 -14.20 -22.90 -6.61
N GLU A 457 -13.02 -22.45 -7.05
CA GLU A 457 -12.90 -21.63 -8.27
C GLU A 457 -13.39 -22.41 -9.49
N ARG A 458 -13.02 -23.69 -9.62
CA ARG A 458 -13.41 -24.56 -10.72
C ARG A 458 -14.93 -24.74 -10.78
N ILE A 459 -15.57 -25.11 -9.68
CA ILE A 459 -17.01 -25.37 -9.62
C ILE A 459 -17.80 -24.10 -9.98
N VAL A 460 -17.48 -22.97 -9.35
CA VAL A 460 -18.21 -21.71 -9.58
C VAL A 460 -17.96 -21.19 -11.01
N THR A 461 -16.73 -21.28 -11.52
CA THR A 461 -16.43 -20.86 -12.90
C THR A 461 -17.14 -21.75 -13.92
N THR A 462 -17.23 -23.06 -13.66
CA THR A 462 -17.98 -23.99 -14.52
C THR A 462 -19.46 -23.62 -14.56
N HIS A 463 -20.07 -23.36 -13.40
CA HIS A 463 -21.46 -22.90 -13.32
C HIS A 463 -21.67 -21.60 -14.12
N ILE A 464 -20.79 -20.61 -13.96
CA ILE A 464 -20.86 -19.35 -14.72
C ILE A 464 -20.82 -19.60 -16.24
N ARG A 465 -19.97 -20.53 -16.72
CA ARG A 465 -19.89 -20.90 -18.14
C ARG A 465 -21.14 -21.62 -18.65
N GLU A 466 -21.77 -22.44 -17.83
CA GLU A 466 -23.06 -23.05 -18.19
C GLU A 466 -24.17 -21.99 -18.27
N ARG A 467 -24.18 -21.03 -17.34
CA ARG A 467 -25.11 -19.89 -17.35
C ARG A 467 -24.87 -18.94 -18.52
N GLU A 468 -23.64 -18.82 -18.99
CA GLU A 468 -23.27 -18.06 -20.19
C GLU A 468 -24.07 -18.53 -21.41
N GLY A 469 -24.03 -19.83 -21.71
CA GLY A 469 -24.72 -20.41 -22.87
C GLY A 469 -26.23 -20.11 -22.85
N ARG A 470 -26.88 -20.41 -21.71
CA ARG A 470 -28.31 -20.14 -21.52
C ARG A 470 -28.67 -18.66 -21.63
N THR A 471 -27.83 -17.77 -21.12
CA THR A 471 -28.08 -16.33 -21.18
C THR A 471 -27.94 -15.81 -22.60
N LYS A 472 -26.92 -16.28 -23.35
CA LYS A 472 -26.75 -15.93 -24.77
C LYS A 472 -27.92 -16.39 -25.62
N GLU A 473 -28.42 -17.61 -25.41
CA GLU A 473 -29.62 -18.11 -26.09
C GLU A 473 -30.84 -17.24 -25.82
N GLN A 474 -31.08 -16.88 -24.55
CA GLN A 474 -32.20 -16.00 -24.19
C GLN A 474 -32.07 -14.60 -24.79
N VAL A 475 -30.87 -14.02 -24.77
CA VAL A 475 -30.59 -12.70 -25.37
C VAL A 475 -30.89 -12.73 -26.88
N MET A 476 -30.47 -13.79 -27.57
CA MET A 476 -30.75 -13.96 -28.99
C MET A 476 -32.26 -14.11 -29.26
N LEU A 477 -32.97 -14.88 -28.43
CA LEU A 477 -34.41 -15.03 -28.51
C LEU A 477 -35.15 -13.70 -28.33
N LEU A 478 -34.72 -12.85 -27.39
CA LEU A 478 -35.31 -11.53 -27.18
C LEU A 478 -35.19 -10.65 -28.43
N ILE A 479 -34.06 -10.71 -29.13
CA ILE A 479 -33.87 -9.98 -30.39
C ILE A 479 -34.70 -10.59 -31.52
N ASP A 480 -34.88 -11.92 -31.53
CA ASP A 480 -35.75 -12.59 -32.49
C ASP A 480 -37.22 -12.24 -32.30
N ILE A 481 -37.65 -11.99 -31.07
CA ILE A 481 -38.99 -11.47 -30.77
C ILE A 481 -39.18 -10.07 -31.37
N GLU A 482 -38.19 -9.17 -31.23
CA GLU A 482 -38.24 -7.84 -31.86
C GLU A 482 -38.28 -7.91 -33.40
N LEU A 483 -37.70 -8.96 -33.99
CA LEU A 483 -37.76 -9.21 -35.43
C LEU A 483 -39.08 -9.84 -35.90
N ALA A 484 -39.80 -10.54 -35.02
CA ALA A 484 -40.99 -11.28 -35.38
C ALA A 484 -42.18 -10.38 -35.69
N TYR A 485 -42.31 -9.25 -34.97
CA TYR A 485 -43.44 -8.34 -35.12
C TYR A 485 -43.04 -6.89 -34.86
N MET A 486 -43.34 -5.98 -35.80
CA MET A 486 -43.11 -4.55 -35.62
C MET A 486 -44.39 -3.86 -35.18
N ASN A 487 -44.45 -3.46 -33.92
CA ASN A 487 -45.64 -2.83 -33.36
C ASN A 487 -45.74 -1.34 -33.73
N THR A 488 -46.40 -1.04 -34.85
CA THR A 488 -46.66 0.34 -35.28
C THR A 488 -47.73 1.07 -34.46
N ASN A 489 -48.35 0.40 -33.48
CA ASN A 489 -49.29 1.02 -32.53
C ASN A 489 -48.62 1.45 -31.23
N HIS A 490 -47.30 1.35 -31.13
CA HIS A 490 -46.55 1.79 -29.94
C HIS A 490 -46.72 3.31 -29.72
N GLU A 491 -46.92 3.74 -28.47
CA GLU A 491 -47.21 5.13 -28.11
C GLU A 491 -46.12 6.12 -28.55
N ASP A 492 -44.85 5.73 -28.40
CA ASP A 492 -43.68 6.53 -28.81
C ASP A 492 -43.44 6.49 -30.34
N PHE A 493 -44.22 5.72 -31.12
CA PHE A 493 -44.03 5.66 -32.57
C PHE A 493 -44.78 6.81 -33.26
N ILE A 494 -44.06 7.61 -34.04
CA ILE A 494 -44.61 8.83 -34.66
C ILE A 494 -45.80 8.56 -35.60
N GLY A 495 -45.91 7.34 -36.15
CA GLY A 495 -46.94 6.95 -37.10
C GLY A 495 -46.73 7.50 -38.52
N PHE A 496 -47.31 6.81 -39.51
CA PHE A 496 -47.14 7.13 -40.93
C PHE A 496 -47.61 8.53 -41.32
N ALA A 497 -48.72 9.00 -40.73
CA ALA A 497 -49.30 10.32 -41.03
C ALA A 497 -48.37 11.48 -40.62
N ASN A 498 -47.78 11.42 -39.42
CA ASN A 498 -46.91 12.48 -38.92
C ASN A 498 -45.53 12.46 -39.60
N ALA A 499 -45.00 11.27 -39.94
CA ALA A 499 -43.77 11.14 -40.72
C ALA A 499 -43.92 11.79 -42.12
N GLN A 500 -45.08 11.60 -42.75
CA GLN A 500 -45.37 12.18 -44.06
C GLN A 500 -45.64 13.69 -43.98
N GLN A 501 -46.21 14.21 -42.88
CA GLN A 501 -46.34 15.65 -42.62
C GLN A 501 -44.98 16.34 -42.38
N ARG A 502 -44.06 15.70 -41.64
CA ARG A 502 -42.68 16.19 -41.46
C ARG A 502 -41.93 16.27 -42.80
N SER A 503 -42.10 15.29 -43.69
CA SER A 503 -41.54 15.33 -45.06
C SER A 503 -42.12 16.48 -45.90
N ASN A 504 -43.40 16.82 -45.71
CA ASN A 504 -44.10 17.88 -46.44
C ASN A 504 -43.71 19.29 -45.98
N GLN A 505 -43.44 19.47 -44.69
CA GLN A 505 -43.01 20.75 -44.14
C GLN A 505 -41.62 21.15 -44.64
N MET A 506 -40.76 20.17 -44.94
CA MET A 506 -39.44 20.42 -45.54
C MET A 506 -39.53 21.06 -46.95
N ASN A 507 -40.64 20.83 -47.68
CA ASN A 507 -40.94 21.47 -48.97
C ASN A 507 -41.77 22.76 -48.87
N LYS A 508 -42.31 23.12 -47.70
CA LYS A 508 -43.23 24.27 -47.50
C LYS A 508 -42.65 25.45 -46.72
N LYS A 509 -41.35 25.47 -46.40
CA LYS A 509 -40.68 26.67 -45.84
C LYS A 509 -40.51 27.79 -46.90
N LYS A 510 -41.63 28.32 -47.37
CA LYS A 510 -41.82 29.64 -48.00
C LYS A 510 -43.25 30.12 -47.69
N ALA A 511 -43.56 30.37 -46.40
CA ALA A 511 -44.55 31.36 -45.94
C ALA A 511 -44.90 31.14 -44.45
N SER A 512 -44.57 32.16 -43.65
CA SER A 512 -45.21 32.59 -42.40
C SER A 512 -45.42 31.59 -41.24
N GLY A 513 -44.55 31.70 -40.23
CA GLY A 513 -44.88 32.36 -38.95
C GLY A 513 -45.77 31.64 -37.94
N ASN A 514 -45.15 30.95 -36.97
CA ASN A 514 -45.32 31.22 -35.54
C ASN A 514 -44.26 30.48 -34.71
N GLN A 515 -43.99 30.99 -33.50
CA GLN A 515 -42.92 30.61 -32.57
C GLN A 515 -42.98 29.14 -32.11
N ASP A 516 -42.50 28.22 -32.94
CA ASP A 516 -42.00 26.92 -32.49
C ASP A 516 -40.47 27.01 -32.38
N GLU A 517 -39.92 26.39 -31.33
CA GLU A 517 -38.50 26.35 -30.97
C GLU A 517 -37.57 26.49 -32.19
N ILE A 518 -36.97 27.66 -32.32
CA ILE A 518 -35.96 27.89 -33.34
C ILE A 518 -34.76 26.99 -32.97
N LEU A 519 -34.70 25.80 -33.58
CA LEU A 519 -33.64 24.81 -33.36
C LEU A 519 -32.28 25.50 -33.49
N VAL A 520 -31.58 25.60 -32.37
CA VAL A 520 -30.26 26.21 -32.29
C VAL A 520 -29.26 25.25 -32.93
N ILE A 521 -28.61 25.68 -34.01
CA ILE A 521 -27.61 24.89 -34.74
C ILE A 521 -26.28 24.88 -33.97
N ARG A 522 -25.92 26.00 -33.35
CA ARG A 522 -24.69 26.13 -32.54
C ARG A 522 -24.75 27.33 -31.61
N LYS A 523 -24.14 27.19 -30.43
CA LYS A 523 -23.77 28.30 -29.55
C LYS A 523 -22.27 28.31 -29.32
N GLY A 524 -21.68 29.47 -29.08
CA GLY A 524 -20.27 29.58 -28.72
C GLY A 524 -19.72 31.00 -28.82
N TRP A 525 -18.54 31.20 -28.27
CA TRP A 525 -17.84 32.48 -28.33
C TRP A 525 -17.24 32.73 -29.72
N LEU A 526 -17.40 33.95 -30.24
CA LEU A 526 -16.72 34.45 -31.43
C LEU A 526 -16.30 35.90 -31.21
N THR A 527 -15.16 36.29 -31.78
CA THR A 527 -14.69 37.68 -31.74
C THR A 527 -15.13 38.43 -32.99
N ILE A 528 -15.80 39.58 -32.84
CA ILE A 528 -16.09 40.46 -33.97
C ILE A 528 -14.89 41.37 -34.22
N ASN A 529 -14.28 41.26 -35.40
CA ASN A 529 -13.04 41.97 -35.73
C ASN A 529 -13.26 43.34 -36.41
N ASN A 530 -14.44 43.58 -37.00
CA ASN A 530 -14.78 44.82 -37.74
C ASN A 530 -14.96 46.09 -36.88
N ILE A 531 -14.71 46.07 -35.58
CA ILE A 531 -14.94 47.22 -34.70
C ILE A 531 -13.66 48.09 -34.67
N GLY A 532 -13.66 49.16 -35.48
CA GLY A 532 -12.54 50.11 -35.57
C GLY A 532 -12.06 50.66 -34.21
N ILE A 533 -10.76 50.95 -34.14
CA ILE A 533 -10.00 51.33 -32.93
C ILE A 533 -10.64 52.52 -32.17
N MET A 534 -11.36 53.42 -32.84
CA MET A 534 -12.03 54.57 -32.21
C MET A 534 -13.37 54.25 -31.50
N LYS A 535 -13.91 53.02 -31.59
CA LYS A 535 -15.16 52.60 -30.90
C LYS A 535 -15.03 51.29 -30.09
N GLY A 536 -13.82 50.96 -29.63
CA GLY A 536 -13.62 50.00 -28.54
C GLY A 536 -13.14 48.59 -28.90
N GLY A 537 -12.33 48.44 -29.96
CA GLY A 537 -11.53 47.23 -30.23
C GLY A 537 -12.31 45.94 -30.56
N SER A 538 -11.58 44.91 -31.02
CA SER A 538 -12.12 43.56 -31.24
C SER A 538 -12.71 43.02 -29.94
N LYS A 539 -14.01 42.73 -29.92
CA LYS A 539 -14.73 42.23 -28.74
C LYS A 539 -15.30 40.86 -28.99
N GLU A 540 -15.23 40.04 -27.95
CA GLU A 540 -15.80 38.70 -27.93
C GLU A 540 -17.26 38.75 -27.46
N TYR A 541 -18.10 37.99 -28.14
CA TYR A 541 -19.53 37.88 -27.84
C TYR A 541 -19.95 36.41 -27.88
N TRP A 542 -21.03 36.10 -27.16
CA TRP A 542 -21.64 34.78 -27.21
C TRP A 542 -22.62 34.71 -28.38
N PHE A 543 -22.32 33.89 -29.38
CA PHE A 543 -23.13 33.73 -30.59
C PHE A 543 -24.07 32.54 -30.47
N VAL A 544 -25.29 32.72 -30.97
CA VAL A 544 -26.32 31.69 -31.11
C VAL A 544 -26.75 31.68 -32.58
N LEU A 545 -26.33 30.64 -33.30
CA LEU A 545 -26.70 30.40 -34.69
C LEU A 545 -27.89 29.46 -34.73
N THR A 546 -28.93 29.87 -35.45
CA THR A 546 -30.08 29.03 -35.78
C THR A 546 -30.22 28.86 -37.28
N ALA A 547 -31.19 28.06 -37.71
CA ALA A 547 -31.49 27.89 -39.13
C ALA A 547 -31.96 29.16 -39.85
N GLU A 548 -32.36 30.20 -39.09
CA GLU A 548 -32.97 31.41 -39.65
C GLU A 548 -32.22 32.69 -39.24
N ASN A 549 -31.54 32.70 -38.09
CA ASN A 549 -30.88 33.90 -37.57
C ASN A 549 -29.54 33.59 -36.90
N LEU A 550 -28.59 34.49 -37.03
CA LEU A 550 -27.38 34.60 -36.23
C LEU A 550 -27.57 35.73 -35.20
N SER A 551 -27.70 35.38 -33.93
CA SER A 551 -27.79 36.36 -32.83
C SER A 551 -26.53 36.35 -31.98
N TRP A 552 -26.18 37.47 -31.36
CA TRP A 552 -25.13 37.47 -30.34
C TRP A 552 -25.46 38.33 -29.13
N TYR A 553 -24.89 37.92 -28.01
CA TYR A 553 -25.16 38.39 -26.66
C TYR A 553 -23.88 38.89 -26.01
N LYS A 554 -24.03 39.72 -24.97
CA LYS A 554 -22.88 40.20 -24.18
C LYS A 554 -22.08 39.05 -23.56
N ASP A 555 -22.79 38.03 -23.09
CA ASP A 555 -22.31 36.88 -22.32
C ASP A 555 -23.18 35.65 -22.58
N ASP A 556 -22.74 34.49 -22.08
CA ASP A 556 -23.40 33.19 -22.21
C ASP A 556 -24.66 33.04 -21.34
N GLU A 557 -24.95 34.01 -20.48
CA GLU A 557 -26.24 34.08 -19.77
C GLU A 557 -27.41 34.45 -20.69
N GLU A 558 -27.14 34.89 -21.92
CA GLU A 558 -28.12 35.23 -22.98
C GLU A 558 -29.19 36.27 -22.56
N LYS A 559 -28.92 37.06 -21.51
CA LYS A 559 -29.84 38.08 -21.00
C LYS A 559 -29.88 39.34 -21.85
N GLU A 560 -28.73 39.76 -22.40
CA GLU A 560 -28.62 40.99 -23.20
C GLU A 560 -28.24 40.70 -24.65
N LYS A 561 -29.25 40.58 -25.52
CA LYS A 561 -29.07 40.40 -26.96
C LYS A 561 -28.57 41.70 -27.60
N LYS A 562 -27.35 41.67 -28.17
CA LYS A 562 -26.72 42.84 -28.79
C LYS A 562 -27.15 43.05 -30.24
N TYR A 563 -27.36 41.98 -30.97
CA TYR A 563 -27.81 42.04 -32.37
C TYR A 563 -28.44 40.72 -32.81
N MET A 564 -29.24 40.79 -33.88
CA MET A 564 -29.81 39.65 -34.57
C MET A 564 -29.73 39.91 -36.07
N LEU A 565 -29.10 38.98 -36.78
CA LEU A 565 -28.88 39.03 -38.21
C LEU A 565 -29.59 37.85 -38.85
N SER A 566 -30.42 38.08 -39.87
CA SER A 566 -31.02 37.00 -40.66
C SER A 566 -29.93 36.29 -41.47
N VAL A 567 -29.97 34.96 -41.54
CA VAL A 567 -29.03 34.17 -42.34
C VAL A 567 -29.37 34.18 -43.83
N ASP A 568 -30.54 34.69 -44.20
CA ASP A 568 -30.99 34.79 -45.59
C ASP A 568 -30.05 35.70 -46.40
N ASN A 569 -29.71 35.26 -47.61
CA ASN A 569 -28.82 35.95 -48.54
C ASN A 569 -27.41 36.25 -47.98
N LEU A 570 -26.99 35.60 -46.88
CA LEU A 570 -25.61 35.63 -46.44
C LEU A 570 -24.78 34.59 -47.20
N LYS A 571 -23.56 34.99 -47.56
CA LYS A 571 -22.50 34.07 -48.00
C LYS A 571 -21.28 34.24 -47.12
N LEU A 572 -20.49 33.17 -47.08
CA LEU A 572 -19.23 33.12 -46.34
C LEU A 572 -18.06 33.34 -47.30
N ARG A 573 -17.08 34.12 -46.89
CA ARG A 573 -15.79 34.20 -47.58
C ARG A 573 -14.66 34.13 -46.56
N ASP A 574 -13.54 33.57 -47.00
CA ASP A 574 -12.32 33.60 -46.22
C ASP A 574 -11.67 34.99 -46.31
N VAL A 575 -11.18 35.47 -45.18
CA VAL A 575 -10.44 36.73 -45.09
C VAL A 575 -8.98 36.39 -44.86
N GLU A 576 -8.10 36.91 -45.72
CA GLU A 576 -6.67 36.67 -45.59
C GLU A 576 -6.16 37.17 -44.23
N LYS A 577 -5.32 36.34 -43.59
CA LYS A 577 -4.72 36.64 -42.29
C LYS A 577 -3.80 37.86 -42.43
N GLY A 578 -4.21 39.00 -41.89
CA GLY A 578 -3.37 40.21 -41.84
C GLY A 578 -2.06 39.94 -41.09
N PHE A 579 -0.96 40.57 -41.54
CA PHE A 579 0.43 40.29 -41.12
C PHE A 579 0.72 40.35 -39.61
N MET A 580 -0.22 40.83 -38.78
CA MET A 580 -0.11 40.94 -37.32
C MET A 580 -1.25 40.27 -36.52
N SER A 581 -2.20 39.55 -37.16
CA SER A 581 -3.30 38.87 -36.44
C SER A 581 -2.93 37.40 -36.17
N SER A 582 -2.99 36.97 -34.91
CA SER A 582 -2.84 35.54 -34.55
C SER A 582 -4.10 34.72 -34.82
N LYS A 583 -5.28 35.37 -34.81
CA LYS A 583 -6.60 34.73 -34.95
C LYS A 583 -6.96 34.41 -36.40
N HIS A 584 -7.73 33.35 -36.59
CA HIS A 584 -8.24 32.90 -37.89
C HIS A 584 -9.59 33.56 -38.16
N ILE A 585 -9.75 34.20 -39.34
CA ILE A 585 -10.88 35.10 -39.63
C ILE A 585 -11.65 34.61 -40.85
N PHE A 586 -12.97 34.66 -40.76
CA PHE A 586 -13.87 34.53 -41.91
C PHE A 586 -14.92 35.65 -41.87
N ALA A 587 -15.49 35.99 -43.02
CA ALA A 587 -16.47 37.07 -43.13
C ALA A 587 -17.81 36.57 -43.67
N LEU A 588 -18.88 37.10 -43.09
CA LEU A 588 -20.24 37.01 -43.61
C LEU A 588 -20.58 38.28 -44.37
N PHE A 589 -21.03 38.15 -45.61
CA PHE A 589 -21.46 39.29 -46.42
C PHE A 589 -22.80 38.99 -47.08
N ASN A 590 -23.59 40.03 -47.37
CA ASN A 590 -24.87 39.86 -48.04
C ASN A 590 -24.69 39.87 -49.57
N THR A 591 -25.29 38.92 -50.27
CA THR A 591 -25.18 38.81 -51.75
C THR A 591 -25.82 39.97 -52.49
N GLU A 592 -26.77 40.68 -51.87
CA GLU A 592 -27.42 41.87 -52.44
C GLU A 592 -26.65 43.18 -52.13
N GLN A 593 -25.40 43.08 -51.63
CA GLN A 593 -24.54 44.21 -51.26
C GLN A 593 -25.11 45.14 -50.17
N ARG A 594 -26.08 44.68 -49.39
CA ARG A 594 -26.59 45.40 -48.21
C ARG A 594 -25.59 45.32 -47.05
N ASN A 595 -25.62 46.32 -46.18
CA ASN A 595 -24.83 46.28 -44.95
C ASN A 595 -25.31 45.13 -44.06
N VAL A 596 -24.36 44.31 -43.59
CA VAL A 596 -24.63 43.13 -42.75
C VAL A 596 -24.65 43.50 -41.28
N TYR A 597 -23.78 44.41 -40.85
CA TYR A 597 -23.74 44.87 -39.47
C TYR A 597 -23.45 46.37 -39.40
N LYS A 598 -24.42 47.15 -38.94
CA LYS A 598 -24.36 48.62 -38.90
C LYS A 598 -24.00 49.18 -40.29
N ASP A 599 -22.89 49.89 -40.39
CA ASP A 599 -22.39 50.49 -41.63
C ASP A 599 -21.42 49.56 -42.40
N TYR A 600 -21.17 48.35 -41.88
CA TYR A 600 -20.25 47.40 -42.49
C TYR A 600 -20.97 46.46 -43.47
N ARG A 601 -20.42 46.39 -44.70
CA ARG A 601 -20.89 45.50 -45.78
C ARG A 601 -20.63 44.01 -45.52
N GLN A 602 -19.69 43.72 -44.62
CA GLN A 602 -19.40 42.37 -44.17
C GLN A 602 -19.23 42.36 -42.64
N LEU A 603 -19.40 41.20 -42.03
CA LEU A 603 -19.18 40.95 -40.62
C LEU A 603 -18.01 39.97 -40.48
N GLU A 604 -16.86 40.46 -40.01
CA GLU A 604 -15.67 39.64 -39.77
C GLU A 604 -15.73 39.00 -38.39
N LEU A 605 -15.64 37.67 -38.37
CA LEU A 605 -15.67 36.82 -37.19
C LEU A 605 -14.34 36.08 -37.08
N ALA A 606 -13.76 36.08 -35.88
CA ALA A 606 -12.47 35.49 -35.61
C ALA A 606 -12.54 34.44 -34.51
N CYS A 607 -11.84 33.33 -34.72
CA CYS A 607 -11.63 32.24 -33.75
C CYS A 607 -10.14 32.07 -33.43
N GLU A 608 -9.83 31.36 -32.35
CA GLU A 608 -8.44 31.12 -31.94
C GLU A 608 -7.76 30.05 -32.79
N THR A 609 -8.51 29.01 -33.19
CA THR A 609 -7.98 27.88 -33.93
C THR A 609 -8.65 27.72 -35.30
N GLN A 610 -7.95 27.11 -36.25
CA GLN A 610 -8.51 26.78 -37.57
C GLN A 610 -9.65 25.75 -37.46
N GLU A 611 -9.56 24.80 -36.52
CA GLU A 611 -10.59 23.79 -36.28
C GLU A 611 -11.91 24.43 -35.82
N GLU A 612 -11.85 25.45 -34.97
CA GLU A 612 -13.04 26.22 -34.59
C GLU A 612 -13.65 26.95 -35.77
N VAL A 613 -12.84 27.57 -36.64
CA VAL A 613 -13.32 28.21 -37.87
C VAL A 613 -14.04 27.20 -38.76
N ASP A 614 -13.44 26.04 -39.02
CA ASP A 614 -14.01 25.03 -39.90
C ASP A 614 -15.30 24.44 -39.31
N SER A 615 -15.31 24.24 -37.99
CA SER A 615 -16.48 23.81 -37.24
C SER A 615 -17.61 24.86 -37.30
N TRP A 616 -17.29 26.16 -37.21
CA TRP A 616 -18.28 27.25 -37.34
C TRP A 616 -18.79 27.39 -38.78
N LYS A 617 -17.91 27.28 -39.78
CA LYS A 617 -18.28 27.23 -41.22
C LYS A 617 -19.21 26.06 -41.51
N ALA A 618 -18.94 24.87 -40.95
CA ALA A 618 -19.82 23.72 -41.07
C ALA A 618 -21.21 23.98 -40.46
N SER A 619 -21.27 24.70 -39.33
CA SER A 619 -22.55 25.14 -38.77
C SER A 619 -23.28 26.14 -39.65
N PHE A 620 -22.57 27.10 -40.27
CA PHE A 620 -23.15 28.05 -41.23
C PHE A 620 -23.66 27.35 -42.50
N LEU A 621 -22.94 26.35 -43.00
CA LEU A 621 -23.38 25.49 -44.10
C LEU A 621 -24.70 24.78 -43.76
N ARG A 622 -24.83 24.26 -42.54
CA ARG A 622 -26.10 23.67 -42.05
C ARG A 622 -27.22 24.69 -41.93
N ALA A 623 -26.89 25.96 -41.69
CA ALA A 623 -27.83 27.08 -41.69
C ALA A 623 -28.13 27.63 -43.11
N GLY A 624 -27.59 27.03 -44.17
CA GLY A 624 -27.80 27.47 -45.55
C GLY A 624 -26.90 28.61 -46.03
N VAL A 625 -25.88 28.98 -45.26
CA VAL A 625 -24.89 30.01 -45.62
C VAL A 625 -23.68 29.33 -46.26
N TYR A 626 -23.60 29.42 -47.59
CA TYR A 626 -22.56 28.73 -48.36
C TYR A 626 -21.33 29.61 -48.61
N PRO A 627 -20.12 29.02 -48.70
CA PRO A 627 -18.93 29.74 -49.12
C PRO A 627 -19.06 30.21 -50.57
N GLU A 628 -18.48 31.36 -50.88
CA GLU A 628 -18.37 31.88 -52.23
C GLU A 628 -17.55 30.90 -53.10
N ARG A 629 -18.19 30.25 -54.09
CA ARG A 629 -17.49 29.38 -55.04
C ARG A 629 -16.66 30.25 -56.00
N VAL A 630 -15.34 30.05 -55.99
CA VAL A 630 -14.42 30.72 -56.92
C VAL A 630 -14.54 30.03 -58.28
N GLY A 631 -15.24 30.62 -59.26
CA GLY A 631 -15.19 30.11 -60.64
C GLY A 631 -16.43 30.23 -61.54
N ASP A 632 -17.49 30.95 -61.17
CA ASP A 632 -18.72 31.01 -61.97
C ASP A 632 -18.65 31.95 -63.21
N LYS A 633 -17.47 32.08 -63.84
CA LYS A 633 -17.31 32.94 -65.02
C LYS A 633 -16.54 32.39 -66.21
N GLU A 634 -15.79 31.30 -66.09
CA GLU A 634 -15.02 30.77 -67.22
C GLU A 634 -14.88 29.26 -67.13
N LYS A 635 -15.72 28.54 -67.91
CA LYS A 635 -15.43 27.27 -68.63
C LYS A 635 -16.75 26.61 -69.03
N ALA A 636 -17.35 27.16 -70.08
CA ALA A 636 -18.09 26.34 -71.04
C ALA A 636 -17.06 25.62 -71.91
N SER A 637 -17.34 24.37 -72.26
CA SER A 637 -16.56 23.42 -73.08
C SER A 637 -15.50 22.57 -72.36
N GLU A 638 -15.71 21.26 -72.51
CA GLU A 638 -14.78 20.12 -72.35
C GLU A 638 -14.41 19.68 -70.93
N THR A 639 -15.22 18.78 -70.38
CA THR A 639 -14.71 17.51 -69.78
C THR A 639 -15.86 16.52 -69.59
N GLU A 640 -16.05 15.64 -70.58
CA GLU A 640 -16.68 14.33 -70.37
C GLU A 640 -15.69 13.42 -69.62
N GLU A 641 -16.25 12.47 -68.86
CA GLU A 641 -15.61 11.37 -68.13
C GLU A 641 -14.96 11.69 -66.76
N ASN A 642 -15.81 11.79 -65.73
CA ASN A 642 -15.64 10.92 -64.54
C ASN A 642 -16.99 10.72 -63.84
N GLY A 643 -17.59 9.56 -64.04
CA GLY A 643 -18.88 9.19 -63.46
C GLY A 643 -18.73 8.51 -62.10
N SER A 644 -19.31 9.12 -61.06
CA SER A 644 -19.81 8.38 -59.88
C SER A 644 -20.76 9.18 -58.96
N ASP A 645 -20.90 10.51 -59.11
CA ASP A 645 -21.65 11.33 -58.14
C ASP A 645 -23.07 11.76 -58.56
N ASN A 646 -23.55 11.39 -59.75
CA ASN A 646 -24.89 11.77 -60.22
C ASN A 646 -26.04 10.89 -59.70
N PHE A 647 -25.81 9.92 -58.82
CA PHE A 647 -26.88 9.04 -58.32
C PHE A 647 -27.66 9.63 -57.12
N MET A 648 -27.17 10.72 -56.51
CA MET A 648 -27.72 11.22 -55.24
C MET A 648 -28.87 12.21 -55.39
N HIS A 649 -29.18 12.65 -56.61
CA HIS A 649 -30.43 13.35 -56.95
C HIS A 649 -31.18 12.52 -57.97
N SER A 650 -32.11 11.69 -57.52
CA SER A 650 -33.03 11.07 -58.47
C SER A 650 -33.91 12.20 -59.01
N MET A 651 -34.09 12.29 -60.34
CA MET A 651 -35.05 13.19 -61.00
C MET A 651 -36.52 12.90 -60.61
N ASP A 652 -36.76 12.04 -59.60
CA ASP A 652 -38.06 11.66 -59.06
C ASP A 652 -38.25 12.24 -57.63
N PRO A 653 -38.86 13.43 -57.51
CA PRO A 653 -39.19 14.05 -56.23
C PRO A 653 -40.09 13.20 -55.32
N GLN A 654 -40.84 12.26 -55.92
CA GLN A 654 -41.74 11.39 -55.17
C GLN A 654 -40.95 10.30 -54.44
N LEU A 655 -39.92 9.73 -55.07
CA LEU A 655 -39.04 8.75 -54.45
C LEU A 655 -38.25 9.35 -53.29
N GLU A 656 -37.68 10.55 -53.45
CA GLU A 656 -36.93 11.22 -52.37
C GLU A 656 -37.81 11.44 -51.13
N ARG A 657 -39.06 11.84 -51.33
CA ARG A 657 -40.03 12.02 -50.24
C ARG A 657 -40.41 10.70 -49.56
N GLN A 658 -40.56 9.61 -50.33
CA GLN A 658 -40.81 8.29 -49.77
C GLN A 658 -39.61 7.80 -48.95
N VAL A 659 -38.38 7.98 -49.46
CA VAL A 659 -37.15 7.63 -48.76
C VAL A 659 -37.06 8.37 -47.41
N GLU A 660 -37.33 9.67 -47.39
CA GLU A 660 -37.26 10.46 -46.15
C GLU A 660 -38.40 10.10 -45.17
N THR A 661 -39.59 9.78 -45.67
CA THR A 661 -40.69 9.29 -44.81
C THR A 661 -40.30 7.98 -44.13
N ILE A 662 -39.75 7.02 -44.89
CA ILE A 662 -39.30 5.73 -44.35
C ILE A 662 -38.12 5.90 -43.39
N ARG A 663 -37.17 6.79 -43.70
CA ARG A 663 -36.05 7.12 -42.80
C ARG A 663 -36.56 7.56 -41.43
N ASN A 664 -37.50 8.51 -41.40
CA ASN A 664 -38.08 9.01 -40.16
C ASN A 664 -38.85 7.94 -39.37
N LEU A 665 -39.55 7.03 -40.06
CA LEU A 665 -40.22 5.90 -39.42
C LEU A 665 -39.22 4.90 -38.85
N VAL A 666 -38.18 4.54 -39.62
CA VAL A 666 -37.09 3.65 -39.19
C VAL A 666 -36.42 4.22 -37.95
N ASP A 667 -36.05 5.50 -37.94
CA ASP A 667 -35.43 6.15 -36.79
C ASP A 667 -36.33 6.11 -35.54
N SER A 668 -37.61 6.47 -35.71
CA SER A 668 -38.58 6.46 -34.61
C SER A 668 -38.74 5.05 -34.04
N TYR A 669 -38.83 4.02 -34.88
CA TYR A 669 -38.97 2.64 -34.43
C TYR A 669 -37.67 2.12 -33.78
N MET A 670 -36.51 2.42 -34.36
CA MET A 670 -35.22 2.02 -33.81
C MET A 670 -34.94 2.68 -32.45
N ALA A 671 -35.41 3.91 -32.22
CA ALA A 671 -35.32 4.54 -30.91
C ALA A 671 -36.08 3.75 -29.83
N ILE A 672 -37.26 3.21 -30.17
CA ILE A 672 -38.07 2.36 -29.29
C ILE A 672 -37.33 1.05 -29.01
N VAL A 673 -36.88 0.34 -30.05
CA VAL A 673 -36.14 -0.92 -29.90
C VAL A 673 -34.89 -0.71 -29.05
N ASN A 674 -34.11 0.36 -29.29
CA ASN A 674 -32.92 0.68 -28.51
C ASN A 674 -33.25 0.99 -27.04
N LYS A 675 -34.41 1.60 -26.75
CA LYS A 675 -34.88 1.83 -25.37
C LYS A 675 -35.23 0.50 -24.69
N THR A 676 -35.97 -0.37 -25.38
CA THR A 676 -36.33 -1.71 -24.89
C THR A 676 -35.12 -2.59 -24.64
N VAL A 677 -34.19 -2.69 -25.60
CA VAL A 677 -32.97 -3.51 -25.48
C VAL A 677 -32.06 -3.00 -24.36
N ARG A 678 -31.88 -1.68 -24.22
CA ARG A 678 -31.07 -1.10 -23.13
C ARG A 678 -31.61 -1.43 -21.74
N ASP A 679 -32.92 -1.63 -21.60
CA ASP A 679 -33.56 -1.98 -20.33
C ASP A 679 -33.61 -3.51 -20.09
N LEU A 680 -33.98 -4.30 -21.10
CA LEU A 680 -34.17 -5.75 -20.97
C LEU A 680 -32.86 -6.54 -20.90
N MET A 681 -31.79 -6.08 -21.56
CA MET A 681 -30.51 -6.83 -21.58
C MET A 681 -29.88 -6.93 -20.18
N PRO A 682 -29.70 -5.81 -19.42
CA PRO A 682 -29.21 -5.89 -18.04
C PRO A 682 -30.08 -6.79 -17.16
N LYS A 683 -31.41 -6.69 -17.26
CA LYS A 683 -32.35 -7.50 -16.46
C LYS A 683 -32.21 -8.99 -16.74
N THR A 684 -32.04 -9.36 -18.01
CA THR A 684 -31.86 -10.74 -18.45
C THR A 684 -30.57 -11.33 -17.88
N ILE A 685 -29.46 -10.58 -17.98
CA ILE A 685 -28.16 -11.01 -17.46
C ILE A 685 -28.19 -11.07 -15.92
N MET A 686 -28.77 -10.07 -15.26
CA MET A 686 -28.95 -10.07 -13.81
C MET A 686 -29.70 -11.31 -13.33
N HIS A 687 -30.84 -11.62 -13.97
CA HIS A 687 -31.68 -12.74 -13.56
C HIS A 687 -31.04 -14.10 -13.86
N LEU A 688 -30.63 -14.35 -15.11
CA LEU A 688 -30.21 -15.68 -15.55
C LEU A 688 -28.77 -16.04 -15.19
N MET A 689 -27.92 -15.03 -14.90
CA MET A 689 -26.50 -15.23 -14.66
C MET A 689 -26.10 -14.79 -13.26
N ILE A 690 -26.26 -13.52 -12.90
CA ILE A 690 -25.71 -12.99 -11.63
C ILE A 690 -26.48 -13.56 -10.44
N ASN A 691 -27.81 -13.40 -10.42
CA ASN A 691 -28.66 -13.88 -9.33
C ASN A 691 -28.64 -15.41 -9.25
N ASN A 692 -28.62 -16.10 -10.39
CA ASN A 692 -28.53 -17.56 -10.42
C ASN A 692 -27.16 -18.08 -9.92
N THR A 693 -26.06 -17.38 -10.24
CA THR A 693 -24.72 -17.71 -9.70
C THR A 693 -24.66 -17.44 -8.20
N LYS A 694 -25.24 -16.32 -7.74
CA LYS A 694 -25.39 -16.02 -6.32
C LYS A 694 -26.14 -17.15 -5.61
N GLU A 695 -27.34 -17.50 -6.08
CA GLU A 695 -28.13 -18.58 -5.49
C GLU A 695 -27.35 -19.89 -5.42
N PHE A 696 -26.71 -20.31 -6.51
CA PHE A 696 -25.86 -21.50 -6.56
C PHE A 696 -24.73 -21.48 -5.50
N ILE A 697 -24.04 -20.35 -5.32
CA ILE A 697 -22.99 -20.20 -4.31
C ILE A 697 -23.54 -20.40 -2.89
N PHE A 698 -24.75 -19.90 -2.61
CA PHE A 698 -25.36 -19.98 -1.29
C PHE A 698 -25.99 -21.34 -0.97
N SER A 699 -26.61 -22.00 -1.96
CA SER A 699 -27.43 -23.21 -1.73
C SER A 699 -26.74 -24.51 -2.15
N GLU A 700 -25.94 -24.51 -3.21
CA GLU A 700 -25.46 -25.74 -3.87
C GLU A 700 -23.96 -25.94 -3.77
N LEU A 701 -23.16 -24.87 -3.72
CA LEU A 701 -21.69 -24.96 -3.71
C LEU A 701 -21.16 -25.86 -2.59
N LEU A 702 -21.72 -25.75 -1.38
CA LEU A 702 -21.31 -26.58 -0.25
C LEU A 702 -21.56 -28.07 -0.54
N ALA A 703 -22.76 -28.40 -1.04
CA ALA A 703 -23.13 -29.78 -1.37
C ALA A 703 -22.23 -30.37 -2.48
N ASN A 704 -21.88 -29.55 -3.48
CA ASN A 704 -20.94 -29.95 -4.53
C ASN A 704 -19.52 -30.20 -3.98
N LEU A 705 -19.02 -29.33 -3.10
CA LEU A 705 -17.72 -29.57 -2.45
C LEU A 705 -17.70 -30.84 -1.60
N TYR A 706 -18.84 -31.21 -0.99
CA TYR A 706 -18.97 -32.48 -0.28
C TYR A 706 -19.02 -33.70 -1.21
N SER A 707 -19.47 -33.56 -2.45
CA SER A 707 -19.59 -34.67 -3.41
C SER A 707 -18.33 -34.89 -4.25
N CYS A 708 -17.44 -33.90 -4.36
CA CYS A 708 -16.26 -33.94 -5.23
C CYS A 708 -15.06 -34.78 -4.71
N GLY A 709 -15.12 -35.36 -3.50
CA GLY A 709 -14.10 -36.33 -3.05
C GLY A 709 -13.80 -36.34 -1.55
N ASP A 710 -12.61 -36.82 -1.19
CA ASP A 710 -12.15 -36.92 0.19
C ASP A 710 -11.90 -35.53 0.81
N GLN A 711 -12.72 -35.19 1.81
CA GLN A 711 -12.66 -33.92 2.54
C GLN A 711 -11.28 -33.67 3.17
N ASN A 712 -10.54 -34.73 3.52
CA ASN A 712 -9.19 -34.59 4.07
C ASN A 712 -8.21 -34.04 3.04
N THR A 713 -8.32 -34.53 1.81
CA THR A 713 -7.51 -34.10 0.67
C THR A 713 -7.84 -32.67 0.27
N LEU A 714 -9.12 -32.26 0.35
CA LEU A 714 -9.57 -30.90 0.01
C LEU A 714 -9.08 -29.85 1.03
N MET A 715 -9.07 -30.22 2.32
CA MET A 715 -8.68 -29.36 3.44
C MET A 715 -7.21 -29.53 3.84
N GLU A 716 -6.35 -29.94 2.91
CA GLU A 716 -4.91 -30.00 3.15
C GLU A 716 -4.32 -28.58 3.22
N GLU A 717 -3.55 -28.30 4.27
CA GLU A 717 -2.86 -27.00 4.45
C GLU A 717 -1.71 -26.87 3.46
N SER A 718 -1.40 -25.64 3.02
CA SER A 718 -0.16 -25.40 2.27
C SER A 718 1.07 -25.66 3.15
N ALA A 719 2.17 -26.10 2.52
CA ALA A 719 3.43 -26.35 3.23
C ALA A 719 3.95 -25.09 3.96
N GLU A 720 3.79 -23.92 3.34
CA GLU A 720 4.14 -22.62 3.93
C GLU A 720 3.31 -22.33 5.19
N GLN A 721 2.01 -22.59 5.16
CA GLN A 721 1.16 -22.36 6.33
C GLN A 721 1.45 -23.38 7.44
N ALA A 722 1.69 -24.64 7.09
CA ALA A 722 2.06 -25.67 8.05
C ALA A 722 3.39 -25.31 8.74
N GLN A 723 4.39 -24.86 7.98
CA GLN A 723 5.65 -24.37 8.52
C GLN A 723 5.44 -23.15 9.43
N ARG A 724 4.68 -22.15 8.99
CA ARG A 724 4.38 -20.95 9.79
C ARG A 724 3.67 -21.30 11.11
N ARG A 725 2.72 -22.24 11.07
CA ARG A 725 2.03 -22.74 12.27
C ARG A 725 3.01 -23.40 13.23
N ASP A 726 3.88 -24.27 12.73
CA ASP A 726 4.88 -24.96 13.54
C ASP A 726 5.90 -23.99 14.14
N GLU A 727 6.36 -22.99 13.38
CA GLU A 727 7.24 -21.92 13.86
C GLU A 727 6.58 -21.10 14.97
N MET A 728 5.32 -20.74 14.79
CA MET A 728 4.58 -19.97 15.78
C MET A 728 4.33 -20.75 17.08
N LEU A 729 4.03 -22.05 16.98
CA LEU A 729 3.91 -22.93 18.15
C LEU A 729 5.25 -23.07 18.89
N ARG A 730 6.37 -23.25 18.15
CA ARG A 730 7.71 -23.28 18.76
C ARG A 730 8.03 -21.98 19.48
N MET A 731 7.73 -20.83 18.85
CA MET A 731 7.91 -19.52 19.46
C MET A 731 7.09 -19.37 20.73
N TYR A 732 5.81 -19.77 20.70
CA TYR A 732 4.92 -19.72 21.85
C TYR A 732 5.47 -20.51 23.05
N HIS A 733 5.96 -21.73 22.80
CA HIS A 733 6.55 -22.56 23.85
C HIS A 733 7.84 -21.95 24.39
N ALA A 734 8.72 -21.43 23.53
CA ALA A 734 9.97 -20.78 23.95
C ALA A 734 9.72 -19.51 24.77
N LEU A 735 8.77 -18.67 24.38
CA LEU A 735 8.39 -17.47 25.14
C LEU A 735 7.82 -17.83 26.52
N LYS A 736 7.01 -18.90 26.61
CA LYS A 736 6.52 -19.41 27.89
C LYS A 736 7.64 -19.93 28.78
N GLU A 737 8.56 -20.70 28.22
CA GLU A 737 9.73 -21.20 28.94
C GLU A 737 10.60 -20.04 29.45
N ALA A 738 10.87 -19.05 28.59
CA ALA A 738 11.65 -17.86 28.95
C ALA A 738 11.00 -17.04 30.08
N LEU A 739 9.68 -16.85 30.05
CA LEU A 739 8.96 -16.18 31.13
C LEU A 739 8.93 -17.00 32.42
N GLY A 740 8.85 -18.33 32.32
CA GLY A 740 8.99 -19.23 33.45
C GLY A 740 10.35 -19.08 34.12
N ILE A 741 11.42 -19.11 33.33
CA ILE A 741 12.80 -18.89 33.76
C ILE A 741 12.94 -17.55 34.49
N ILE A 742 12.43 -16.45 33.94
CA ILE A 742 12.48 -15.11 34.55
C ILE A 742 11.69 -15.02 35.86
N GLY A 743 10.57 -15.75 35.98
CA GLY A 743 9.69 -15.72 37.16
C GLY A 743 10.36 -16.17 38.45
N ASP A 744 11.36 -17.05 38.38
CA ASP A 744 12.00 -17.69 39.53
C ASP A 744 12.94 -16.75 40.34
N ILE A 745 13.29 -15.57 39.80
CA ILE A 745 14.40 -14.72 40.31
C ILE A 745 13.97 -13.61 41.29
N ASN A 746 12.70 -13.22 41.29
CA ASN A 746 12.27 -11.91 41.81
C ASN A 746 12.24 -11.76 43.36
N THR A 747 12.89 -12.64 44.13
CA THR A 747 12.71 -12.71 45.60
C THR A 747 13.95 -12.47 46.48
N THR A 748 15.20 -12.33 45.99
CA THR A 748 16.37 -12.39 46.92
C THR A 748 17.62 -11.50 46.73
N THR A 749 17.68 -10.48 45.86
CA THR A 749 18.95 -9.74 45.61
C THR A 749 19.05 -8.29 46.14
N VAL A 750 20.13 -7.99 46.88
CA VAL A 750 20.57 -6.63 47.32
C VAL A 750 21.60 -6.05 46.30
N SER A 751 21.58 -4.74 46.03
CA SER A 751 22.44 -4.05 45.03
C SER A 751 23.30 -2.94 45.66
N THR A 752 24.44 -2.64 45.03
CA THR A 752 25.27 -1.46 45.27
C THR A 752 24.98 -0.37 44.22
N PRO A 753 24.72 0.89 44.61
CA PRO A 753 24.38 1.97 43.68
C PRO A 753 25.55 2.35 42.74
N MET A 754 25.22 2.76 41.51
CA MET A 754 26.21 3.25 40.53
C MET A 754 26.85 4.57 40.98
N PRO A 755 28.11 4.86 40.57
CA PRO A 755 28.72 6.16 40.76
C PRO A 755 27.91 7.30 40.09
N PRO A 756 28.01 8.55 40.60
CA PRO A 756 27.33 9.71 40.02
C PRO A 756 27.79 9.98 38.58
N PRO A 757 26.98 10.69 37.76
CA PRO A 757 27.35 11.09 36.40
C PRO A 757 28.66 11.89 36.39
N VAL A 758 29.48 11.69 35.37
CA VAL A 758 30.73 12.44 35.19
C VAL A 758 30.42 13.77 34.48
N ASP A 759 31.00 14.87 34.96
CA ASP A 759 30.78 16.22 34.43
C ASP A 759 31.79 16.51 33.29
N ASP A 760 31.28 16.53 32.06
CA ASP A 760 32.08 16.73 30.84
C ASP A 760 32.19 18.21 30.43
N SER A 761 31.73 19.15 31.27
CA SER A 761 31.67 20.58 30.96
C SER A 761 33.02 21.24 30.65
N TRP A 762 34.14 20.62 31.02
CA TRP A 762 35.49 21.12 30.74
C TRP A 762 35.99 20.82 29.30
N LEU A 763 35.41 19.83 28.60
CA LEU A 763 35.78 19.45 27.23
C LEU A 763 35.19 20.40 26.15
N GLN A 764 34.27 21.29 26.51
CA GLN A 764 33.68 22.25 25.57
C GLN A 764 34.57 23.49 25.30
N VAL A 765 35.74 23.61 25.94
CA VAL A 765 36.63 24.76 25.79
C VAL A 765 37.71 24.51 24.73
N GLN A 766 37.32 24.14 23.51
CA GLN A 766 38.19 24.26 22.32
C GLN A 766 37.41 24.11 21.00
N SER A 767 36.45 25.00 20.76
CA SER A 767 35.97 25.27 19.40
C SER A 767 35.47 26.72 19.32
N VAL A 768 36.27 27.60 18.72
CA VAL A 768 35.81 28.91 18.24
C VAL A 768 35.33 28.68 16.80
N PRO A 769 34.06 29.01 16.47
CA PRO A 769 33.87 30.23 15.68
C PRO A 769 32.65 31.08 16.09
N ALA A 770 32.91 32.39 16.07
CA ALA A 770 32.04 33.50 15.69
C ALA A 770 30.54 33.51 16.09
N GLY A 771 30.24 34.33 17.10
CA GLY A 771 29.21 35.36 16.97
C GLY A 771 27.82 35.04 17.50
N ARG A 772 27.54 35.45 18.74
CA ARG A 772 26.55 36.48 19.10
C ARG A 772 26.39 36.56 20.62
N ARG A 773 26.35 37.79 21.12
CA ARG A 773 26.28 38.16 22.54
C ARG A 773 24.86 37.93 23.09
N SER A 774 24.77 37.38 24.30
CA SER A 774 23.69 37.62 25.28
C SER A 774 24.25 37.50 26.71
N PRO A 775 23.70 38.22 27.71
CA PRO A 775 24.46 38.61 28.90
C PRO A 775 24.18 37.73 30.14
N THR A 776 25.29 37.42 30.83
CA THR A 776 25.53 37.38 32.28
C THR A 776 24.35 37.23 33.25
N SER A 777 24.40 36.20 34.11
CA SER A 777 23.88 36.33 35.48
C SER A 777 24.66 35.44 36.47
N SER A 778 25.05 36.05 37.58
CA SER A 778 25.56 35.45 38.82
C SER A 778 25.58 36.56 39.90
N PRO A 779 25.61 36.27 41.23
CA PRO A 779 25.05 35.12 41.95
C PRO A 779 24.40 35.46 43.35
N THR A 780 23.63 34.49 43.91
CA THR A 780 23.47 34.15 45.37
C THR A 780 22.76 35.09 46.37
N PRO A 781 22.37 34.67 47.61
CA PRO A 781 21.78 33.39 48.09
C PRO A 781 20.67 33.52 49.19
N GLN A 782 19.99 32.38 49.51
CA GLN A 782 19.42 31.95 50.81
C GLN A 782 18.40 32.83 51.60
N ARG A 783 17.18 32.31 51.85
CA ARG A 783 16.71 31.80 53.17
C ARG A 783 15.28 31.26 53.16
N ARG A 784 15.02 30.36 54.11
CA ARG A 784 13.84 29.50 54.34
C ARG A 784 12.77 30.16 55.23
N ALA A 785 11.50 29.87 54.89
CA ALA A 785 10.33 29.59 55.76
C ALA A 785 9.69 30.73 56.60
N PRO A 786 8.43 30.59 57.11
CA PRO A 786 7.43 29.53 56.97
C PRO A 786 5.99 30.01 56.60
N ALA A 787 5.07 29.04 56.56
CA ALA A 787 3.66 29.07 56.14
C ALA A 787 2.63 29.56 57.19
N VAL A 788 1.33 29.57 56.77
CA VAL A 788 0.03 29.46 57.52
C VAL A 788 -0.89 30.71 57.36
N PRO A 789 -2.25 30.62 57.22
CA PRO A 789 -3.12 29.79 56.36
C PRO A 789 -4.33 30.65 55.80
N PRO A 790 -5.60 30.20 55.60
CA PRO A 790 -6.36 30.48 54.36
C PRO A 790 -7.56 31.43 54.51
N ALA A 791 -8.00 32.07 53.41
CA ALA A 791 -9.41 32.47 53.21
C ALA A 791 -9.71 32.91 51.76
N ARG A 792 -10.77 32.32 51.19
CA ARG A 792 -11.59 32.82 50.04
C ARG A 792 -12.47 34.01 50.50
N PRO A 793 -13.34 34.64 49.66
CA PRO A 793 -13.43 34.75 48.19
C PRO A 793 -13.66 36.23 47.74
N GLY A 794 -13.64 36.55 46.42
CA GLY A 794 -14.16 37.85 45.97
C GLY A 794 -13.91 38.21 44.50
N SER A 795 -15.01 38.36 43.77
CA SER A 795 -15.21 38.67 42.34
C SER A 795 -14.64 40.00 41.78
N ARG A 796 -14.59 40.06 40.42
CA ARG A 796 -14.70 41.20 39.46
C ARG A 796 -13.39 41.67 38.77
N GLY A 797 -13.47 41.74 37.43
CA GLY A 797 -12.40 41.98 36.43
C GLY A 797 -11.95 43.45 36.28
N PRO A 798 -11.59 44.01 35.10
CA PRO A 798 -11.51 43.49 33.72
C PRO A 798 -10.13 43.78 33.00
N ALA A 799 -10.10 43.61 31.67
CA ALA A 799 -8.99 43.61 30.68
C ALA A 799 -8.04 44.84 30.63
N PRO A 800 -6.95 44.77 29.82
CA PRO A 800 -6.97 45.46 28.52
C PRO A 800 -6.21 44.77 27.36
N GLY A 801 -6.56 45.15 26.12
CA GLY A 801 -5.97 44.68 24.87
C GLY A 801 -4.77 45.53 24.34
N PRO A 802 -4.70 45.81 23.03
CA PRO A 802 -3.75 45.23 22.07
C PRO A 802 -2.76 46.28 21.46
N PRO A 803 -1.80 45.89 20.58
CA PRO A 803 -1.92 46.24 19.13
C PRO A 803 -1.06 45.32 18.19
N PRO A 804 -0.79 45.65 16.89
CA PRO A 804 -1.68 45.86 15.74
C PRO A 804 -1.30 44.99 14.50
N ALA A 805 -2.04 45.17 13.40
CA ALA A 805 -2.07 44.34 12.18
C ALA A 805 -1.13 44.79 11.02
N GLY A 806 -0.81 43.85 10.10
CA GLY A 806 -0.18 44.14 8.79
C GLY A 806 0.13 42.91 7.90
N SER A 807 -0.86 42.53 7.08
CA SER A 807 -0.86 41.88 5.75
C SER A 807 0.13 40.80 5.28
N ALA A 808 -0.47 39.66 4.86
CA ALA A 808 -0.35 38.98 3.55
C ALA A 808 0.24 37.55 3.49
N LEU A 809 -0.65 36.64 3.04
CA LEU A 809 -0.45 35.42 2.23
C LEU A 809 0.00 34.11 2.91
N GLY A 810 -0.92 33.13 2.90
CA GLY A 810 -0.59 31.71 2.65
C GLY A 810 -0.61 30.76 3.83
N ALA A 811 -1.80 30.45 4.39
CA ALA A 811 -1.97 29.24 5.20
C ALA A 811 -3.41 28.70 5.11
N ALA A 812 -3.51 27.39 4.88
CA ALA A 812 -4.74 26.61 4.85
C ALA A 812 -5.43 26.57 6.23
N PRO A 813 -6.77 26.60 6.30
CA PRO A 813 -7.49 26.59 7.57
C PRO A 813 -7.75 25.16 8.11
N PRO A 814 -7.73 24.98 9.46
CA PRO A 814 -8.04 23.72 10.14
C PRO A 814 -9.53 23.56 10.48
N VAL A 815 -9.86 22.32 10.86
CA VAL A 815 -11.16 21.72 11.21
C VAL A 815 -11.96 22.49 12.27
N PRO A 816 -13.30 22.68 12.11
CA PRO A 816 -14.15 23.19 13.18
C PRO A 816 -14.79 22.09 14.04
N SER A 817 -14.73 22.31 15.34
CA SER A 817 -15.56 21.63 16.35
C SER A 817 -16.95 22.29 16.46
N ARG A 818 -17.94 21.44 16.72
CA ARG A 818 -19.39 21.64 16.97
C ARG A 818 -19.85 23.02 17.51
N PRO A 819 -20.90 23.63 16.92
CA PRO A 819 -21.76 24.61 17.57
C PRO A 819 -23.03 23.98 18.16
N GLY A 820 -23.46 24.50 19.31
CA GLY A 820 -24.76 24.20 19.92
C GLY A 820 -25.89 25.13 19.46
N ALA A 821 -27.09 24.55 19.47
CA ALA A 821 -28.46 25.07 19.52
C ALA A 821 -28.78 26.55 19.13
N SER A 822 -29.66 26.69 18.13
CA SER A 822 -30.64 27.79 17.96
C SER A 822 -31.87 27.24 17.20
N PRO A 823 -33.08 27.85 17.34
CA PRO A 823 -34.36 27.15 17.24
C PRO A 823 -34.97 27.07 15.81
N ASP A 824 -35.61 25.93 15.51
CA ASP A 824 -36.28 25.63 14.24
C ASP A 824 -37.61 26.41 14.03
N PRO A 825 -37.90 26.89 12.80
CA PRO A 825 -39.16 27.54 12.43
C PRO A 825 -40.20 26.59 11.79
N PHE A 826 -40.14 25.28 12.01
CA PHE A 826 -41.12 24.32 11.46
C PHE A 826 -41.75 23.47 12.56
N GLY A 827 -43.09 23.49 12.62
CA GLY A 827 -43.90 22.77 13.60
C GLY A 827 -43.84 21.24 13.47
N PRO A 828 -44.42 20.49 14.43
CA PRO A 828 -44.26 19.05 14.52
C PRO A 828 -45.09 18.30 13.44
N PRO A 829 -44.59 17.16 12.92
CA PRO A 829 -45.33 16.31 11.99
C PRO A 829 -46.40 15.45 12.71
N PRO A 830 -47.42 14.95 11.97
CA PRO A 830 -48.59 14.29 12.56
C PRO A 830 -48.29 12.89 13.14
N GLN A 831 -49.02 12.52 14.20
CA GLN A 831 -48.91 11.23 14.89
C GLN A 831 -49.54 10.07 14.09
N VAL A 832 -48.81 8.95 14.04
CA VAL A 832 -49.27 7.65 13.51
C VAL A 832 -50.04 6.89 14.61
N PRO A 833 -51.21 6.27 14.34
CA PRO A 833 -52.01 5.58 15.36
C PRO A 833 -51.34 4.30 15.90
N SER A 834 -51.41 4.13 17.22
CA SER A 834 -50.93 2.97 17.97
C SER A 834 -51.77 1.71 17.69
N ARG A 835 -51.11 0.61 17.30
CA ARG A 835 -51.71 -0.74 17.23
C ARG A 835 -51.75 -1.40 18.61
N PRO A 836 -52.83 -2.11 18.98
CA PRO A 836 -52.93 -2.81 20.27
C PRO A 836 -52.09 -4.09 20.31
N ASN A 837 -51.45 -4.32 21.46
CA ASN A 837 -50.70 -5.53 21.81
C ASN A 837 -51.61 -6.77 21.78
N ARG A 838 -51.26 -7.77 20.97
CA ARG A 838 -51.90 -9.10 20.95
C ARG A 838 -50.91 -10.14 21.43
N ALA A 839 -51.19 -10.76 22.57
CA ALA A 839 -50.41 -11.86 23.12
C ALA A 839 -50.48 -13.12 22.21
N PRO A 840 -49.45 -13.97 22.19
CA PRO A 840 -49.44 -15.19 21.39
C PRO A 840 -50.41 -16.25 21.96
N PRO A 841 -51.06 -17.07 21.11
CA PRO A 841 -51.98 -18.10 21.59
C PRO A 841 -51.24 -19.30 22.21
N GLY A 842 -51.78 -19.78 23.33
CA GLY A 842 -51.27 -20.91 24.10
C GLY A 842 -51.50 -22.27 23.43
N VAL A 843 -50.55 -23.17 23.68
CA VAL A 843 -50.53 -24.57 23.22
C VAL A 843 -51.50 -25.42 24.06
N PRO A 844 -52.39 -26.23 23.48
CA PRO A 844 -53.20 -27.19 24.23
C PRO A 844 -52.38 -28.46 24.54
N SER A 845 -52.53 -28.98 25.76
CA SER A 845 -51.95 -30.25 26.22
C SER A 845 -53.05 -31.26 26.58
N ARG A 846 -52.82 -32.53 26.18
CA ARG A 846 -53.40 -33.85 26.59
C ARG A 846 -53.69 -34.69 25.34
N SER A 847 -53.53 -36.01 25.29
CA SER A 847 -53.23 -37.07 26.25
C SER A 847 -52.89 -38.34 25.45
N GLY A 848 -52.04 -39.22 25.98
CA GLY A 848 -51.52 -40.39 25.25
C GLY A 848 -52.47 -41.58 25.11
N GLN A 849 -52.13 -42.48 24.18
CA GLN A 849 -52.30 -43.93 24.30
C GLN A 849 -51.54 -44.71 23.20
N ALA A 850 -50.82 -45.74 23.66
CA ALA A 850 -50.50 -47.06 23.07
C ALA A 850 -49.94 -47.23 21.65
N SER A 851 -48.72 -47.77 21.60
CA SER A 851 -48.11 -48.45 20.44
C SER A 851 -48.62 -49.89 20.28
N PRO A 852 -48.74 -50.43 19.05
CA PRO A 852 -48.66 -51.87 18.82
C PRO A 852 -47.42 -52.27 18.00
N SER A 853 -46.76 -53.32 18.54
CA SER A 853 -45.91 -54.37 17.97
C SER A 853 -45.44 -54.39 16.49
N ARG A 854 -44.14 -54.71 16.36
CA ARG A 854 -43.36 -55.35 15.27
C ARG A 854 -44.12 -56.34 14.36
N PRO A 855 -43.67 -56.51 13.09
CA PRO A 855 -42.83 -57.68 12.71
C PRO A 855 -41.63 -57.28 11.83
N GLU A 856 -40.41 -57.77 12.09
CA GLU A 856 -39.72 -58.96 11.53
C GLU A 856 -39.15 -58.84 10.09
N SER A 857 -37.85 -59.16 10.01
CA SER A 857 -36.87 -59.14 8.92
C SER A 857 -37.22 -60.05 7.71
N PRO A 858 -36.54 -59.95 6.53
CA PRO A 858 -35.20 -60.57 6.39
C PRO A 858 -34.20 -59.93 5.38
N ARG A 859 -32.90 -60.16 5.66
CA ARG A 859 -31.73 -60.17 4.74
C ARG A 859 -31.66 -61.54 4.01
N PRO A 860 -30.70 -61.86 3.10
CA PRO A 860 -29.96 -61.13 2.03
C PRO A 860 -30.09 -61.93 0.67
N PRO A 861 -29.14 -62.00 -0.32
CA PRO A 861 -27.73 -62.41 -0.19
C PRO A 861 -26.68 -61.62 -1.00
N PHE A 862 -25.44 -61.92 -0.65
CA PHE A 862 -24.13 -61.58 -1.23
C PHE A 862 -23.79 -62.45 -2.47
N GLU A 863 -22.60 -62.14 -3.03
CA GLU A 863 -21.74 -62.88 -3.99
C GLU A 863 -21.87 -62.39 -5.45
N LEU A 864 -20.82 -61.94 -6.15
CA LEU A 864 -19.37 -62.24 -6.13
C LEU A 864 -18.52 -60.99 -6.36
#